data_AF-A0ABD7IRN7-F1
#
_entry.id   AF-A0ABD7IRN7-F1
#
_cell.length_a   1.000
_cell.length_b   1.000
_cell.length_c   1.000
_cell.angle_alpha   90.00
_cell.angle_beta   90.00
_cell.angle_gamma   90.00
#
_symmetry.space_group_name_H-M   'P 1'
#
loop_
_entity.id
_entity.type
_entity.pdbx_description
1 polymer ?
#
loop_
_entity_poly.entity_id
_entity_poly.type
_entity_poly.pdbx_seq_one_letter_code
_entity_poly.pdbx_strand_id
1 'polypeptide(L)'
;MNKVRRIVIGIISSICLILIFAFVRSLGSTYIETSHVSYEISGMTNGVNADKFNRVIQNYTQSHNISAIKVFNVPMVDGGNTTNTKMYVYGKHLSLPTGTVATKSQLLTSDIRYPLYFIGKTNQASIEKMFARNGIHYTHINESWNWNIWNFLNTNQIFSLLVLAFLVMGIVLILANLTDLKKANIRRLLGMSNFDDACDSFLDDQAAFLSIYLVGLTIIAGYMWFAHYTRIYRIMLYFAGFLYLLALIVSLIAAIIRAKSHSEKTITAAIKGNSKSKLSFYINMVIKVVVEVFACTAFVALLGTIQQERQLNHQLSSWTQGKNYYTMNLAPLTGTESTESNQENHNTALFFKYLENHHGMLVNYGGWDAGKSDVMDMFNGNVLTVNAEYLKVNQVVASNGHQLSVPAKSKTTYVLIPASDYANRRAILKNYRDYLYLNNAQAKTGQSLPIKAIKIKNHQQFFTYSADALDMGYYDGYAQDPVIVVLSSESLGGTSKRNVDANSVWTTYLSNQAFLSPNVATIKHGLNKTHLTRTIGGIVNTKSRALKELSKIQNSLHLSVTVILISLLIIMIENIAFNHIYFNNNRKKIAIRRLLGTRFTTIYGPFLALTFALSVLEAVIVWLITKNTVIVTALLITSNIGEGLLLVIQNNSLNKHVAKTIKGE
;
A
#
# COMPACT_ATOMS: atom_id res chain seq x y z
N MET A 1 17.70 -34.41 13.63
CA MET A 1 18.01 -33.04 13.21
C MET A 1 18.37 -32.89 11.73
N ASN A 2 19.22 -33.74 11.11
CA ASN A 2 19.62 -33.55 9.69
C ASN A 2 18.50 -33.52 8.65
N LYS A 3 17.41 -34.28 8.84
CA LYS A 3 16.21 -34.16 7.99
C LYS A 3 15.54 -32.80 8.13
N VAL A 4 15.40 -32.29 9.37
CA VAL A 4 14.84 -30.97 9.65
C VAL A 4 15.71 -29.89 9.03
N ARG A 5 17.04 -29.96 9.19
CA ARG A 5 18.01 -29.07 8.54
C ARG A 5 17.80 -28.95 7.04
N ARG A 6 17.73 -30.07 6.31
CA ARG A 6 17.48 -30.09 4.85
C ARG A 6 16.11 -29.51 4.47
N ILE A 7 15.06 -29.82 5.23
CA ILE A 7 13.72 -29.27 5.01
C ILE A 7 13.73 -27.75 5.16
N VAL A 8 14.36 -27.23 6.22
CA VAL A 8 14.45 -25.77 6.45
C VAL A 8 15.22 -25.07 5.34
N ILE A 9 16.38 -25.59 4.95
CA ILE A 9 17.15 -25.02 3.84
C ILE A 9 16.31 -25.00 2.55
N GLY A 10 15.58 -26.08 2.26
CA GLY A 10 14.72 -26.16 1.08
C GLY A 10 13.53 -25.20 1.10
N ILE A 11 12.89 -25.02 2.26
CA ILE A 11 11.79 -24.05 2.41
C ILE A 11 12.32 -22.61 2.31
N ILE A 12 13.47 -22.28 2.93
CA ILE A 12 14.05 -20.94 2.84
C ILE A 12 14.49 -20.63 1.40
N SER A 13 15.08 -21.60 0.70
CA SER A 13 15.38 -21.47 -0.74
C SER A 13 14.10 -21.20 -1.54
N SER A 14 13.02 -21.91 -1.21
CA SER A 14 11.70 -21.71 -1.83
C SER A 14 11.09 -20.33 -1.50
N ILE A 15 11.26 -19.83 -0.28
CA ILE A 15 10.85 -18.48 0.14
C ILE A 15 11.59 -17.42 -0.69
N CYS A 16 12.91 -17.55 -0.84
CA CYS A 16 13.69 -16.65 -1.70
C CYS A 16 13.17 -16.66 -3.15
N LEU A 17 12.83 -17.83 -3.68
CA LEU A 17 12.26 -17.96 -5.02
C LEU A 17 10.87 -17.31 -5.16
N ILE A 18 10.00 -17.47 -4.15
CA ILE A 18 8.68 -16.81 -4.11
C ILE A 18 8.85 -15.29 -4.07
N LEU A 19 9.82 -14.78 -3.29
CA LEU A 19 10.12 -13.35 -3.24
C LEU A 19 10.64 -12.82 -4.59
N ILE A 20 11.51 -13.56 -5.28
CA ILE A 20 11.97 -13.19 -6.62
C ILE A 20 10.79 -13.20 -7.60
N PHE A 21 9.93 -14.21 -7.55
CA PHE A 21 8.75 -14.27 -8.40
C PHE A 21 7.79 -13.09 -8.15
N ALA A 22 7.53 -12.75 -6.89
CA ALA A 22 6.72 -11.60 -6.50
C ALA A 22 7.36 -10.28 -6.97
N PHE A 23 8.69 -10.15 -6.85
CA PHE A 23 9.44 -8.99 -7.34
C PHE A 23 9.31 -8.85 -8.86
N VAL A 24 9.53 -9.93 -9.62
CA VAL A 24 9.38 -9.96 -11.08
C VAL A 24 7.95 -9.58 -11.49
N ARG A 25 6.93 -10.11 -10.81
CA ARG A 25 5.53 -9.76 -11.10
C ARG A 25 5.23 -8.29 -10.79
N SER A 26 5.78 -7.75 -9.71
CA SER A 26 5.56 -6.36 -9.31
C SER A 26 6.16 -5.34 -10.30
N LEU A 27 7.27 -5.69 -10.94
CA LEU A 27 7.95 -4.85 -11.94
C LEU A 27 7.56 -5.19 -13.40
N GLY A 28 7.12 -6.43 -13.64
CA GLY A 28 6.86 -7.06 -14.95
C GLY A 28 6.21 -6.17 -16.00
N SER A 29 5.09 -5.56 -15.63
CA SER A 29 4.23 -4.81 -16.54
C SER A 29 4.70 -3.39 -16.86
N THR A 30 5.60 -2.82 -16.05
CA THR A 30 5.91 -1.38 -16.08
C THR A 30 7.39 -1.06 -16.09
N TYR A 31 8.27 -2.04 -15.90
CA TYR A 31 9.71 -1.80 -15.83
C TYR A 31 10.30 -1.36 -17.17
N ILE A 32 10.96 -0.21 -17.15
CA ILE A 32 11.65 0.38 -18.30
C ILE A 32 13.16 0.37 -17.98
N GLU A 33 13.84 -0.70 -18.37
CA GLU A 33 15.27 -0.97 -18.08
C GLU A 33 16.24 0.13 -18.58
N THR A 34 15.79 0.99 -19.50
CA THR A 34 16.65 1.95 -20.23
C THR A 34 16.48 3.41 -19.80
N SER A 35 15.69 3.68 -18.76
CA SER A 35 15.51 5.02 -18.22
C SER A 35 16.62 5.35 -17.22
N HIS A 36 17.69 5.99 -17.68
CA HIS A 36 18.71 6.55 -16.77
C HIS A 36 18.25 7.87 -16.13
N VAL A 37 17.14 8.45 -16.60
CA VAL A 37 16.58 9.70 -16.09
C VAL A 37 15.05 9.64 -16.12
N SER A 38 14.43 9.50 -14.95
CA SER A 38 12.98 9.48 -14.77
C SER A 38 12.52 10.57 -13.80
N TYR A 39 11.34 11.10 -14.10
CA TYR A 39 10.78 12.25 -13.40
C TYR A 39 9.30 12.04 -13.12
N GLU A 40 8.88 12.32 -11.90
CA GLU A 40 7.47 12.46 -11.57
C GLU A 40 7.13 13.94 -11.66
N ILE A 41 6.33 14.27 -12.67
CA ILE A 41 5.92 15.65 -12.93
C ILE A 41 4.91 16.04 -11.86
N SER A 42 5.20 17.10 -11.10
CA SER A 42 4.30 17.59 -10.06
C SER A 42 3.40 18.72 -10.56
N GLY A 43 3.81 19.42 -11.63
CA GLY A 43 3.01 20.49 -12.21
C GLY A 43 3.77 21.35 -13.22
N MET A 44 3.22 22.52 -13.53
CA MET A 44 3.87 23.56 -14.32
C MET A 44 3.62 24.96 -13.72
N THR A 45 4.61 25.86 -13.79
CA THR A 45 4.53 27.28 -13.45
C THR A 45 3.57 27.95 -14.41
N ASN A 46 2.65 28.76 -13.88
CA ASN A 46 1.54 29.34 -14.62
C ASN A 46 0.57 28.30 -15.23
N GLY A 47 0.39 27.16 -14.55
CA GLY A 47 -0.65 26.20 -14.89
C GLY A 47 -0.25 25.07 -15.83
N VAL A 48 -1.00 23.95 -15.79
CA VAL A 48 -0.77 22.81 -16.69
C VAL A 48 -1.50 23.05 -18.00
N ASN A 49 -0.71 23.52 -18.97
CA ASN A 49 -1.07 23.43 -20.35
C ASN A 49 -0.56 22.08 -20.90
N ALA A 50 -1.42 21.05 -20.89
CA ALA A 50 -1.07 19.71 -21.39
C ALA A 50 -0.60 19.72 -22.85
N ASP A 51 -1.13 20.62 -23.68
CA ASP A 51 -0.71 20.78 -25.08
C ASP A 51 0.70 21.38 -25.19
N LYS A 52 1.01 22.40 -24.36
CA LYS A 52 2.37 22.94 -24.21
C LYS A 52 3.31 21.87 -23.69
N PHE A 53 2.95 21.16 -22.63
CA PHE A 53 3.74 20.08 -22.05
C PHE A 53 4.08 19.02 -23.12
N ASN A 54 3.06 18.43 -23.76
CA ASN A 54 3.24 17.39 -24.76
C ASN A 54 4.12 17.86 -25.93
N ARG A 55 3.94 19.10 -26.39
CA ARG A 55 4.76 19.70 -27.46
C ARG A 55 6.21 19.94 -27.03
N VAL A 56 6.43 20.41 -25.80
CA VAL A 56 7.79 20.63 -25.26
C VAL A 56 8.55 19.30 -25.18
N ILE A 57 7.92 18.25 -24.64
CA ILE A 57 8.54 16.92 -24.58
C ILE A 57 8.78 16.34 -25.98
N GLN A 58 7.82 16.49 -26.90
CA GLN A 58 7.96 16.03 -28.29
C GLN A 58 9.12 16.73 -29.01
N ASN A 59 9.20 18.06 -28.89
CA ASN A 59 10.26 18.84 -29.54
C ASN A 59 11.64 18.50 -28.96
N TYR A 60 11.73 18.35 -27.63
CA TYR A 60 12.98 17.97 -26.97
C TYR A 60 13.45 16.57 -27.41
N THR A 61 12.54 15.59 -27.41
CA THR A 61 12.87 14.21 -27.84
C THR A 61 13.28 14.12 -29.31
N GLN A 62 12.62 14.86 -30.19
CA GLN A 62 12.99 14.95 -31.61
C GLN A 62 14.36 15.61 -31.84
N SER A 63 14.60 16.78 -31.22
CA SER A 63 15.85 17.54 -31.37
C SER A 63 17.08 16.82 -30.84
N HIS A 64 16.92 15.98 -29.81
CA HIS A 64 18.02 15.23 -29.20
C HIS A 64 18.08 13.77 -29.68
N ASN A 65 17.21 13.36 -30.61
CA ASN A 65 17.09 11.99 -31.11
C ASN A 65 16.96 10.93 -29.99
N ILE A 66 16.17 11.26 -28.96
CA ILE A 66 15.87 10.37 -27.82
C ILE A 66 14.37 10.00 -27.83
N SER A 67 13.99 9.05 -26.98
CA SER A 67 12.58 8.72 -26.72
C SER A 67 12.19 9.16 -25.33
N ALA A 68 10.92 9.53 -25.12
CA ALA A 68 10.37 9.64 -23.77
C ALA A 68 9.09 8.80 -23.66
N ILE A 69 8.86 8.12 -22.55
CA ILE A 69 7.66 7.34 -22.30
C ILE A 69 6.88 7.99 -21.16
N LYS A 70 5.61 8.28 -21.40
CA LYS A 70 4.66 8.65 -20.36
C LYS A 70 3.76 7.46 -20.06
N VAL A 71 3.68 7.07 -18.78
CA VAL A 71 2.89 5.92 -18.31
C VAL A 71 1.66 6.42 -17.57
N PHE A 72 0.45 6.07 -18.01
CA PHE A 72 -0.80 6.54 -17.41
C PHE A 72 -1.94 5.52 -17.52
N ASN A 73 -2.94 5.62 -16.64
CA ASN A 73 -4.07 4.68 -16.61
C ASN A 73 -5.26 5.21 -17.42
N VAL A 74 -5.85 4.32 -18.23
CA VAL A 74 -7.04 4.62 -19.03
C VAL A 74 -8.20 3.71 -18.58
N PRO A 75 -9.38 4.26 -18.25
CA PRO A 75 -10.59 3.47 -17.98
C PRO A 75 -10.99 2.63 -19.20
N MET A 76 -11.35 1.36 -19.00
CA MET A 76 -11.98 0.58 -20.08
C MET A 76 -13.32 1.23 -20.48
N VAL A 77 -13.62 1.21 -21.78
CA VAL A 77 -14.72 1.97 -22.40
C VAL A 77 -16.11 1.45 -21.97
N ASP A 78 -16.21 0.22 -21.48
CA ASP A 78 -17.49 -0.46 -21.23
C ASP A 78 -17.79 -0.69 -19.75
N GLY A 79 -17.94 0.39 -18.97
CA GLY A 79 -18.57 0.33 -17.63
C GLY A 79 -17.86 -0.51 -16.55
N GLY A 80 -16.78 -1.22 -16.87
CA GLY A 80 -16.01 -2.03 -15.93
C GLY A 80 -15.17 -1.21 -14.96
N ASN A 81 -14.99 -1.74 -13.74
CA ASN A 81 -14.07 -1.22 -12.71
C ASN A 81 -12.59 -1.59 -13.02
N THR A 82 -12.20 -1.58 -14.29
CA THR A 82 -10.87 -2.00 -14.75
C THR A 82 -10.21 -0.91 -15.58
N THR A 83 -8.94 -0.63 -15.29
CA THR A 83 -8.08 0.22 -16.13
C THR A 83 -7.01 -0.60 -16.80
N ASN A 84 -6.62 -0.16 -17.99
CA ASN A 84 -5.36 -0.59 -18.58
C ASN A 84 -4.32 0.49 -18.33
N THR A 85 -3.17 0.09 -17.80
CA THR A 85 -1.95 0.91 -17.85
C THR A 85 -1.56 1.07 -19.30
N LYS A 86 -1.52 2.31 -19.76
CA LYS A 86 -1.17 2.69 -21.12
C LYS A 86 0.12 3.52 -21.11
N MET A 87 0.86 3.41 -22.19
CA MET A 87 2.15 4.05 -22.39
C MET A 87 2.11 4.79 -23.72
N TYR A 88 2.56 6.04 -23.71
CA TYR A 88 2.73 6.85 -24.91
C TYR A 88 4.19 7.19 -25.10
N VAL A 89 4.70 6.98 -26.32
CA VAL A 89 6.09 7.29 -26.70
C VAL A 89 6.14 8.63 -27.42
N TYR A 90 6.97 9.54 -26.91
CA TYR A 90 7.39 10.75 -27.60
C TYR A 90 8.70 10.50 -28.36
N GLY A 91 8.86 11.16 -29.50
CA GLY A 91 10.09 11.10 -30.29
C GLY A 91 10.25 9.78 -31.05
N LYS A 92 11.43 9.15 -30.96
CA LYS A 92 11.76 7.93 -31.71
C LYS A 92 10.88 6.76 -31.28
N HIS A 93 10.42 5.97 -32.24
CA HIS A 93 9.55 4.83 -31.95
C HIS A 93 10.32 3.79 -31.13
N LEU A 94 9.79 3.45 -29.96
CA LEU A 94 10.31 2.40 -29.09
C LEU A 94 9.28 1.27 -29.03
N SER A 95 9.73 0.01 -29.09
CA SER A 95 8.83 -1.12 -28.90
C SER A 95 8.33 -1.12 -27.45
N LEU A 96 7.01 -0.99 -27.30
CA LEU A 96 6.31 -1.11 -26.02
C LEU A 96 5.71 -2.52 -25.90
N PRO A 97 5.47 -3.01 -24.66
CA PRO A 97 4.75 -4.26 -24.45
C PRO A 97 3.39 -4.27 -25.17
N THR A 98 3.02 -5.43 -25.72
CA THR A 98 1.77 -5.59 -26.47
C THR A 98 0.56 -5.24 -25.59
N GLY A 99 -0.37 -4.43 -26.10
CA GLY A 99 -1.56 -4.00 -25.35
C GLY A 99 -1.38 -2.78 -24.45
N THR A 100 -0.17 -2.26 -24.25
CA THR A 100 0.07 -1.05 -23.43
C THR A 100 0.10 0.25 -24.25
N VAL A 101 0.13 0.20 -25.58
CA VAL A 101 0.19 1.41 -26.41
C VAL A 101 -1.09 2.27 -26.24
N ALA A 102 -0.90 3.55 -25.92
CA ALA A 102 -1.97 4.53 -25.81
C ALA A 102 -2.28 5.21 -27.15
N THR A 103 -3.54 5.54 -27.41
CA THR A 103 -3.90 6.41 -28.54
C THR A 103 -3.63 7.87 -28.22
N LYS A 104 -3.48 8.70 -29.27
CA LYS A 104 -3.28 10.16 -29.10
C LYS A 104 -4.45 10.83 -28.36
N SER A 105 -5.68 10.37 -28.57
CA SER A 105 -6.86 10.86 -27.84
C SER A 105 -6.75 10.56 -26.34
N GLN A 106 -6.35 9.34 -25.98
CA GLN A 106 -6.13 8.94 -24.57
C GLN A 106 -5.04 9.77 -23.90
N LEU A 107 -3.94 10.08 -24.61
CA LEU A 107 -2.89 10.97 -24.12
C LEU A 107 -3.42 12.37 -23.82
N LEU A 108 -4.21 12.96 -24.73
CA LEU A 108 -4.73 14.32 -24.57
C LEU A 108 -5.70 14.46 -23.39
N THR A 109 -6.31 13.35 -22.96
CA THR A 109 -7.17 13.28 -21.77
C THR A 109 -6.44 12.83 -20.50
N SER A 110 -5.14 12.53 -20.59
CA SER A 110 -4.33 12.07 -19.45
C SER A 110 -3.76 13.25 -18.66
N ASP A 111 -3.75 13.15 -17.32
CA ASP A 111 -3.07 14.10 -16.43
C ASP A 111 -1.59 14.23 -16.85
N ILE A 112 -0.94 15.38 -16.63
CA ILE A 112 0.51 15.47 -16.86
C ILE A 112 1.32 14.83 -15.72
N ARG A 113 0.72 14.68 -14.53
CA ARG A 113 1.38 14.21 -13.30
C ARG A 113 1.53 12.70 -13.26
N TYR A 114 2.15 12.21 -14.31
CA TYR A 114 2.49 10.81 -14.47
C TYR A 114 4.01 10.69 -14.65
N PRO A 115 4.58 9.54 -14.28
CA PRO A 115 5.98 9.26 -14.50
C PRO A 115 6.35 9.43 -15.99
N LEU A 116 7.44 10.17 -16.21
CA LEU A 116 8.04 10.40 -17.52
C LEU A 116 9.45 9.82 -17.53
N TYR A 117 9.69 8.90 -18.46
CA TYR A 117 10.95 8.15 -18.58
C TYR A 117 11.67 8.59 -19.85
N PHE A 118 12.90 9.10 -19.75
CA PHE A 118 13.70 9.45 -20.92
C PHE A 118 14.68 8.32 -21.26
N ILE A 119 14.67 7.91 -22.53
CA ILE A 119 15.44 6.79 -23.05
C ILE A 119 16.36 7.30 -24.16
N GLY A 120 17.66 7.13 -23.96
CA GLY A 120 18.71 7.53 -24.89
C GLY A 120 19.90 8.18 -24.18
N LYS A 121 20.96 8.50 -24.94
CA LYS A 121 22.10 9.25 -24.41
C LYS A 121 21.68 10.72 -24.22
N THR A 122 21.27 11.08 -23.01
CA THR A 122 20.91 12.45 -22.66
C THR A 122 21.51 12.84 -21.31
N ASN A 123 21.90 14.09 -21.18
CA ASN A 123 22.39 14.63 -19.92
C ASN A 123 21.19 15.07 -19.07
N GLN A 124 21.09 14.57 -17.84
CA GLN A 124 20.10 14.98 -16.86
C GLN A 124 19.99 16.52 -16.75
N ALA A 125 21.12 17.23 -16.69
CA ALA A 125 21.14 18.69 -16.63
C ALA A 125 20.51 19.38 -17.87
N SER A 126 20.50 18.72 -19.03
CA SER A 126 19.83 19.23 -20.24
C SER A 126 18.31 19.13 -20.12
N ILE A 127 17.81 18.01 -19.58
CA ILE A 127 16.38 17.80 -19.35
C ILE A 127 15.89 18.78 -18.27
N GLU A 128 16.62 18.92 -17.18
CA GLU A 128 16.28 19.84 -16.09
C GLU A 128 16.27 21.30 -16.55
N LYS A 129 17.22 21.71 -17.40
CA LYS A 129 17.18 23.03 -18.04
C LYS A 129 15.96 23.21 -18.93
N MET A 130 15.57 22.17 -19.68
CA MET A 130 14.35 22.20 -20.49
C MET A 130 13.10 22.33 -19.61
N PHE A 131 13.04 21.62 -18.49
CA PHE A 131 11.97 21.75 -17.51
C PHE A 131 11.92 23.15 -16.91
N ALA A 132 13.03 23.66 -16.39
CA ALA A 132 13.12 24.99 -15.80
C ALA A 132 12.69 26.09 -16.78
N ARG A 133 13.17 26.05 -18.04
CA ARG A 133 12.79 27.01 -19.09
C ARG A 133 11.31 27.01 -19.41
N ASN A 134 10.65 25.85 -19.29
CA ASN A 134 9.23 25.71 -19.60
C ASN A 134 8.33 25.79 -18.36
N GLY A 135 8.92 26.02 -17.19
CA GLY A 135 8.24 26.03 -15.90
C GLY A 135 7.73 24.66 -15.48
N ILE A 136 8.33 23.54 -15.91
CA ILE A 136 7.87 22.20 -15.50
C ILE A 136 8.44 21.89 -14.12
N HIS A 137 7.56 21.62 -13.15
CA HIS A 137 7.92 21.16 -11.82
C HIS A 137 7.98 19.64 -11.80
N TYR A 138 9.04 19.11 -11.20
CA TYR A 138 9.29 17.68 -11.18
C TYR A 138 9.94 17.27 -9.86
N THR A 139 9.81 15.99 -9.55
CA THR A 139 10.62 15.29 -8.57
C THR A 139 11.39 14.19 -9.27
N HIS A 140 12.62 13.93 -8.82
CA HIS A 140 13.42 12.84 -9.36
C HIS A 140 12.85 11.51 -8.92
N ILE A 141 12.67 10.60 -9.88
CA ILE A 141 12.43 9.20 -9.56
C ILE A 141 13.80 8.52 -9.58
N ASN A 142 14.25 8.06 -8.42
CA ASN A 142 15.54 7.41 -8.31
C ASN A 142 15.40 5.91 -8.62
N GLU A 143 15.48 5.51 -9.89
CA GLU A 143 15.20 4.13 -10.31
C GLU A 143 16.43 3.24 -10.42
N SER A 144 17.40 3.41 -9.52
CA SER A 144 18.50 2.44 -9.42
C SER A 144 17.98 1.04 -9.08
N TRP A 145 18.74 -0.01 -9.44
CA TRP A 145 18.39 -1.38 -9.06
C TRP A 145 18.25 -1.54 -7.53
N ASN A 146 19.14 -0.89 -6.78
CA ASN A 146 19.12 -0.89 -5.32
C ASN A 146 17.84 -0.24 -4.77
N TRP A 147 17.44 0.90 -5.34
CA TRP A 147 16.22 1.58 -4.91
C TRP A 147 14.98 0.75 -5.22
N ASN A 148 14.88 0.13 -6.39
CA ASN A 148 13.74 -0.73 -6.74
C ASN A 148 13.63 -1.94 -5.80
N ILE A 149 14.75 -2.59 -5.49
CA ILE A 149 14.80 -3.70 -4.53
C ILE A 149 14.45 -3.22 -3.13
N TRP A 150 15.02 -2.10 -2.69
CA TRP A 150 14.74 -1.52 -1.38
C TRP A 150 13.27 -1.12 -1.22
N ASN A 151 12.69 -0.49 -2.23
CA ASN A 151 11.28 -0.13 -2.28
C ASN A 151 10.39 -1.39 -2.20
N PHE A 152 10.73 -2.43 -2.97
CA PHE A 152 10.04 -3.73 -2.89
C PHE A 152 10.13 -4.35 -1.49
N LEU A 153 11.34 -4.41 -0.90
CA LEU A 153 11.54 -4.98 0.43
C LEU A 153 10.82 -4.20 1.54
N ASN A 154 10.72 -2.87 1.43
CA ASN A 154 9.99 -2.05 2.39
C ASN A 154 8.48 -2.05 2.17
N THR A 155 8.01 -2.52 1.01
CA THR A 155 6.58 -2.68 0.76
C THR A 155 6.06 -3.88 1.56
N ASN A 156 4.96 -3.71 2.30
CA ASN A 156 4.24 -4.79 2.99
C ASN A 156 5.10 -5.67 3.92
N GLN A 157 6.07 -5.07 4.63
CA GLN A 157 6.88 -5.75 5.65
C GLN A 157 7.75 -6.92 5.13
N ILE A 158 8.01 -6.99 3.82
CA ILE A 158 8.81 -8.07 3.21
C ILE A 158 10.22 -8.15 3.82
N PHE A 159 10.84 -7.00 4.12
CA PHE A 159 12.14 -6.94 4.76
C PHE A 159 12.15 -7.64 6.12
N SER A 160 11.16 -7.35 6.97
CA SER A 160 11.01 -7.98 8.29
C SER A 160 10.83 -9.49 8.16
N LEU A 161 10.03 -9.93 7.19
CA LEU A 161 9.82 -11.34 6.89
C LEU A 161 11.10 -12.05 6.44
N LEU A 162 11.91 -11.39 5.61
CA LEU A 162 13.18 -11.92 5.14
C LEU A 162 14.17 -12.10 6.30
N VAL A 163 14.26 -11.11 7.20
CA VAL A 163 15.07 -11.21 8.43
C VAL A 163 14.61 -12.39 9.28
N LEU A 164 13.30 -12.55 9.47
CA LEU A 164 12.71 -13.66 10.24
C LEU A 164 13.06 -15.03 9.63
N ALA A 165 12.94 -15.17 8.32
CA ALA A 165 13.25 -16.41 7.59
C ALA A 165 14.72 -16.82 7.79
N PHE A 166 15.65 -15.89 7.58
CA PHE A 166 17.08 -16.16 7.75
C PHE A 166 17.48 -16.36 9.22
N LEU A 167 16.80 -15.72 10.17
CA LEU A 167 16.98 -15.97 11.59
C LEU A 167 16.58 -17.40 11.97
N VAL A 168 15.41 -17.86 11.54
CA VAL A 168 14.93 -19.23 11.77
C VAL A 168 15.88 -20.24 11.14
N MET A 169 16.36 -19.98 9.91
CA MET A 169 17.37 -20.79 9.25
C MET A 169 18.64 -20.91 10.10
N GLY A 170 19.24 -19.78 10.48
CA GLY A 170 20.49 -19.75 11.24
C GLY A 170 20.39 -20.55 12.55
N ILE A 171 19.24 -20.49 13.21
CA ILE A 171 19.03 -21.18 14.48
C ILE A 171 18.87 -22.67 14.27
N VAL A 172 18.12 -23.10 13.26
CA VAL A 172 18.02 -24.53 12.93
C VAL A 172 19.40 -25.10 12.56
N LEU A 173 20.23 -24.35 11.82
CA LEU A 173 21.60 -24.76 11.52
C LEU A 173 22.46 -24.91 12.78
N ILE A 174 22.44 -23.91 13.66
CA ILE A 174 23.17 -23.94 14.94
C ILE A 174 22.71 -25.15 15.78
N LEU A 175 21.40 -25.37 15.89
CA LEU A 175 20.83 -26.49 16.63
C LEU A 175 21.22 -27.84 16.04
N ALA A 176 21.20 -27.98 14.71
CA ALA A 176 21.67 -29.17 14.02
C ALA A 176 23.13 -29.48 14.33
N ASN A 177 23.97 -28.44 14.30
CA ASN A 177 25.38 -28.57 14.63
C ASN A 177 25.57 -29.01 16.09
N LEU A 178 24.78 -28.47 17.04
CA LEU A 178 24.82 -28.87 18.45
C LEU A 178 24.34 -30.32 18.67
N THR A 179 23.34 -30.80 17.93
CA THR A 179 22.89 -32.20 18.06
C THR A 179 23.87 -33.20 17.44
N ASP A 180 24.59 -32.80 16.40
CA ASP A 180 25.55 -33.65 15.69
C ASP A 180 26.94 -33.64 16.33
N LEU A 181 27.14 -32.95 17.48
CA LEU A 181 28.41 -32.89 18.19
C LEU A 181 28.99 -34.28 18.52
N LYS A 182 28.16 -35.29 18.79
CA LYS A 182 28.64 -36.67 19.01
C LYS A 182 29.33 -37.21 17.76
N LYS A 183 28.73 -37.03 16.58
CA LYS A 183 29.29 -37.47 15.29
C LYS A 183 30.56 -36.70 14.95
N ALA A 184 30.57 -35.39 15.18
CA ALA A 184 31.73 -34.54 14.97
C ALA A 184 32.90 -34.91 15.92
N ASN A 185 32.62 -35.16 17.20
CA ASN A 185 33.64 -35.61 18.17
C ASN A 185 34.24 -36.97 17.78
N ILE A 186 33.43 -37.91 17.27
CA ILE A 186 33.92 -39.21 16.77
C ILE A 186 34.84 -39.00 15.55
N ARG A 187 34.46 -38.13 14.61
CA ARG A 187 35.31 -37.80 13.45
C ARG A 187 36.63 -37.14 13.83
N ARG A 188 36.63 -36.28 14.86
CA ARG A 188 37.85 -35.71 15.43
C ARG A 188 38.75 -36.77 16.06
N LEU A 189 38.18 -37.74 16.78
CA LEU A 189 38.95 -38.89 17.30
C LEU A 189 39.56 -39.73 16.17
N LEU A 190 38.94 -39.73 15.00
CA LEU A 190 39.45 -40.36 13.78
C LEU A 190 40.45 -39.47 12.99
N GLY A 191 40.88 -38.34 13.55
CA GLY A 191 41.93 -37.47 12.98
C GLY A 191 41.43 -36.31 12.11
N MET A 192 40.11 -36.11 11.96
CA MET A 192 39.57 -34.99 11.17
C MET A 192 39.71 -33.66 11.91
N SER A 193 40.14 -32.60 11.20
CA SER A 193 40.24 -31.27 11.80
C SER A 193 38.85 -30.64 12.00
N ASN A 194 38.74 -29.72 12.98
CA ASN A 194 37.49 -28.99 13.24
C ASN A 194 37.07 -28.13 12.03
N PHE A 195 38.04 -27.67 11.25
CA PHE A 195 37.80 -26.87 10.06
C PHE A 195 37.22 -27.73 8.94
N ASP A 196 37.78 -28.92 8.71
CA ASP A 196 37.31 -29.82 7.65
C ASP A 196 35.86 -30.28 7.92
N ASP A 197 35.51 -30.65 9.16
CA ASP A 197 34.12 -31.04 9.48
C ASP A 197 33.14 -29.86 9.36
N ALA A 198 33.58 -28.63 9.67
CA ALA A 198 32.76 -27.43 9.46
C ALA A 198 32.61 -27.08 7.98
N CYS A 199 33.67 -27.25 7.18
CA CYS A 199 33.68 -27.02 5.74
C CYS A 199 32.76 -28.01 5.02
N ASP A 200 32.87 -29.32 5.32
CA ASP A 200 31.97 -30.35 4.79
C ASP A 200 30.51 -30.03 5.08
N SER A 201 30.22 -29.65 6.33
CA SER A 201 28.88 -29.28 6.76
C SER A 201 28.36 -28.03 6.05
N PHE A 202 29.23 -27.06 5.75
CA PHE A 202 28.88 -25.84 5.02
C PHE A 202 28.62 -26.13 3.54
N LEU A 203 29.48 -26.91 2.89
CA LEU A 203 29.34 -27.31 1.49
C LEU A 203 28.06 -28.13 1.27
N ASP A 204 27.74 -29.04 2.19
CA ASP A 204 26.48 -29.79 2.17
C ASP A 204 25.24 -28.86 2.22
N ASP A 205 25.28 -27.81 3.06
CA ASP A 205 24.20 -26.83 3.14
C ASP A 205 24.08 -25.99 1.87
N GLN A 206 25.21 -25.53 1.34
CA GLN A 206 25.23 -24.73 0.11
C GLN A 206 24.75 -25.55 -1.09
N ALA A 207 25.18 -26.82 -1.20
CA ALA A 207 24.72 -27.72 -2.25
C ALA A 207 23.20 -27.93 -2.17
N ALA A 208 22.66 -28.16 -0.97
CA ALA A 208 21.22 -28.29 -0.76
C ALA A 208 20.47 -27.00 -1.14
N PHE A 209 20.95 -25.83 -0.71
CA PHE A 209 20.32 -24.55 -1.02
C PHE A 209 20.35 -24.26 -2.53
N LEU A 210 21.54 -24.35 -3.15
CA LEU A 210 21.76 -24.06 -4.56
C LEU A 210 21.01 -25.01 -5.49
N SER A 211 20.92 -26.29 -5.15
CA SER A 211 20.20 -27.27 -5.98
C SER A 211 18.74 -26.87 -6.23
N ILE A 212 18.03 -26.47 -5.16
CA ILE A 212 16.64 -26.00 -5.25
C ILE A 212 16.60 -24.60 -5.87
N TYR A 213 17.53 -23.73 -5.48
CA TYR A 213 17.55 -22.33 -5.91
C TYR A 213 17.78 -22.19 -7.42
N LEU A 214 18.73 -22.92 -8.00
CA LEU A 214 19.03 -22.89 -9.42
C LEU A 214 17.86 -23.45 -10.26
N VAL A 215 17.24 -24.54 -9.82
CA VAL A 215 16.04 -25.10 -10.47
C VAL A 215 14.88 -24.10 -10.42
N GLY A 216 14.69 -23.41 -9.29
CA GLY A 216 13.67 -22.38 -9.21
C GLY A 216 13.94 -21.17 -10.10
N LEU A 217 15.20 -20.73 -10.18
CA LEU A 217 15.60 -19.63 -11.05
C LEU A 217 15.38 -19.94 -12.53
N THR A 218 15.63 -21.18 -12.98
CA THR A 218 15.34 -21.57 -14.36
C THR A 218 13.84 -21.58 -14.66
N ILE A 219 13.00 -22.01 -13.71
CA ILE A 219 11.54 -21.93 -13.83
C ILE A 219 11.07 -20.47 -13.93
N ILE A 220 11.55 -19.58 -13.06
CA ILE A 220 11.22 -18.15 -13.10
C ILE A 220 11.69 -17.53 -14.41
N ALA A 221 12.88 -17.88 -14.89
CA ALA A 221 13.39 -17.39 -16.16
C ALA A 221 12.53 -17.85 -17.36
N GLY A 222 12.04 -19.09 -17.33
CA GLY A 222 11.09 -19.62 -18.32
C GLY A 222 9.73 -18.90 -18.28
N TYR A 223 9.21 -18.61 -17.09
CA TYR A 223 8.01 -17.79 -16.93
C TYR A 223 8.19 -16.39 -17.52
N MET A 224 9.31 -15.73 -17.25
CA MET A 224 9.62 -14.40 -17.80
C MET A 224 9.69 -14.40 -19.32
N TRP A 225 10.22 -15.48 -19.91
CA TRP A 225 10.26 -15.66 -21.36
C TRP A 225 8.84 -15.73 -21.93
N PHE A 226 7.98 -16.58 -21.34
CA PHE A 226 6.59 -16.73 -21.75
C PHE A 226 5.79 -15.42 -21.57
N ALA A 227 5.99 -14.72 -20.44
CA ALA A 227 5.35 -13.44 -20.13
C ALA A 227 5.96 -12.23 -20.87
N HIS A 228 7.00 -12.44 -21.69
CA HIS A 228 7.71 -11.38 -22.44
C HIS A 228 8.36 -10.31 -21.53
N TYR A 229 8.73 -10.66 -20.31
CA TYR A 229 9.42 -9.79 -19.32
C TYR A 229 10.94 -9.80 -19.49
N THR A 230 11.42 -9.73 -20.74
CA THR A 230 12.86 -9.88 -21.06
C THR A 230 13.75 -8.77 -20.51
N ARG A 231 13.18 -7.60 -20.17
CA ARG A 231 13.91 -6.44 -19.64
C ARG A 231 14.25 -6.51 -18.14
N ILE A 232 13.74 -7.51 -17.43
CA ILE A 232 13.89 -7.60 -15.95
C ILE A 232 14.95 -8.63 -15.56
N TYR A 233 15.49 -9.42 -16.51
CA TYR A 233 16.43 -10.50 -16.21
C TYR A 233 17.64 -10.04 -15.40
N ARG A 234 18.21 -8.87 -15.73
CA ARG A 234 19.42 -8.37 -15.07
C ARG A 234 19.17 -7.98 -13.61
N ILE A 235 18.14 -7.17 -13.35
CA ILE A 235 17.77 -6.78 -11.99
C ILE A 235 17.30 -7.98 -11.16
N MET A 236 16.61 -8.96 -11.79
CA MET A 236 16.25 -10.22 -11.15
C MET A 236 17.49 -11.01 -10.72
N LEU A 237 18.50 -11.16 -11.60
CA LEU A 237 19.75 -11.86 -11.26
C LEU A 237 20.51 -11.15 -10.16
N TYR A 238 20.54 -9.82 -10.19
CA TYR A 238 21.14 -9.01 -9.13
C TYR A 238 20.45 -9.25 -7.78
N PHE A 239 19.10 -9.23 -7.74
CA PHE A 239 18.34 -9.52 -6.53
C PHE A 239 18.53 -10.97 -6.05
N ALA A 240 18.56 -11.92 -6.98
CA ALA A 240 18.81 -13.33 -6.67
C ALA A 240 20.21 -13.55 -6.07
N GLY A 241 21.23 -12.85 -6.58
CA GLY A 241 22.59 -12.86 -6.02
C GLY A 241 22.64 -12.27 -4.61
N PHE A 242 21.90 -11.18 -4.37
CA PHE A 242 21.77 -10.59 -3.03
C PHE A 242 21.15 -11.57 -2.01
N LEU A 243 20.06 -12.25 -2.36
CA LEU A 243 19.44 -13.25 -1.48
C LEU A 243 20.34 -14.45 -1.21
N TYR A 244 21.09 -14.92 -2.22
CA TYR A 244 22.07 -15.98 -2.03
C TYR A 244 23.22 -15.55 -1.12
N LEU A 245 23.70 -14.31 -1.24
CA LEU A 245 24.74 -13.76 -0.36
C LEU A 245 24.30 -13.79 1.12
N LEU A 246 23.04 -13.45 1.40
CA LEU A 246 22.49 -13.56 2.75
C LEU A 246 22.47 -15.00 3.27
N ALA A 247 22.02 -15.96 2.44
CA ALA A 247 22.04 -17.37 2.79
C ALA A 247 23.46 -17.89 3.09
N LEU A 248 24.43 -17.43 2.29
CA LEU A 248 25.84 -17.75 2.45
C LEU A 248 26.38 -17.22 3.78
N ILE A 249 26.11 -15.95 4.11
CA ILE A 249 26.54 -15.33 5.38
C ILE A 249 25.97 -16.10 6.59
N VAL A 250 24.68 -16.41 6.59
CA VAL A 250 24.03 -17.15 7.68
C VAL A 250 24.65 -18.53 7.86
N SER A 251 24.89 -19.24 6.76
CA SER A 251 25.49 -20.58 6.78
C SER A 251 26.95 -20.53 7.23
N LEU A 252 27.70 -19.50 6.83
CA LEU A 252 29.08 -19.28 7.25
C LEU A 252 29.16 -19.02 8.77
N ILE A 253 28.27 -18.19 9.31
CA ILE A 253 28.18 -17.95 10.76
C ILE A 253 27.91 -19.26 11.50
N ALA A 254 26.96 -20.07 11.03
CA ALA A 254 26.65 -21.36 11.63
C ALA A 254 27.84 -22.35 11.57
N ALA A 255 28.60 -22.34 10.47
CA ALA A 255 29.81 -23.15 10.31
C ALA A 255 30.95 -22.71 11.26
N ILE A 256 31.16 -21.40 11.43
CA ILE A 256 32.13 -20.85 12.39
C ILE A 256 31.76 -21.26 13.83
N ILE A 257 30.47 -21.18 14.18
CA ILE A 257 29.97 -21.62 15.49
C ILE A 257 30.24 -23.13 15.68
N ARG A 258 30.01 -23.95 14.64
CA ARG A 258 30.30 -25.40 14.68
C ARG A 258 31.78 -25.68 14.95
N ALA A 259 32.68 -25.01 14.22
CA ALA A 259 34.12 -25.16 14.40
C ALA A 259 34.58 -24.79 15.83
N LYS A 260 33.97 -23.75 16.42
CA LYS A 260 34.27 -23.28 17.79
C LYS A 260 33.59 -24.09 18.90
N SER A 261 32.46 -24.75 18.61
CA SER A 261 31.70 -25.53 19.61
C SER A 261 32.44 -26.79 20.10
N HIS A 262 33.58 -27.12 19.50
CA HIS A 262 34.44 -28.25 19.86
C HIS A 262 35.40 -27.88 21.00
N SER A 263 35.10 -28.31 22.23
CA SER A 263 35.98 -28.17 23.40
C SER A 263 36.21 -29.52 24.06
N GLU A 264 37.42 -29.78 24.56
CA GLU A 264 37.75 -31.03 25.27
C GLU A 264 36.83 -31.30 26.48
N LYS A 265 36.28 -30.24 27.08
CA LYS A 265 35.35 -30.30 28.23
C LYS A 265 33.94 -30.82 27.87
N THR A 266 33.55 -30.82 26.60
CA THR A 266 32.23 -31.31 26.14
C THR A 266 32.26 -32.75 25.60
N ILE A 267 33.45 -33.34 25.41
CA ILE A 267 33.61 -34.68 24.83
C ILE A 267 32.91 -35.76 25.67
N THR A 268 33.17 -35.80 26.99
CA THR A 268 32.57 -36.79 27.90
C THR A 268 31.06 -36.62 28.09
N ALA A 269 30.56 -35.38 28.12
CA ALA A 269 29.13 -35.08 28.21
C ALA A 269 28.37 -35.38 26.90
N ALA A 270 28.99 -35.13 25.75
CA ALA A 270 28.45 -35.41 24.42
C ALA A 270 28.44 -36.91 24.11
N ILE A 271 29.49 -37.65 24.50
CA ILE A 271 29.56 -39.12 24.36
C ILE A 271 28.49 -39.81 25.22
N LYS A 272 28.20 -39.29 26.43
CA LYS A 272 27.12 -39.78 27.31
C LYS A 272 25.71 -39.37 26.85
N GLY A 273 25.58 -38.64 25.73
CA GLY A 273 24.30 -38.24 25.15
C GLY A 273 23.52 -37.21 25.97
N ASN A 274 24.18 -36.44 26.84
CA ASN A 274 23.56 -35.37 27.62
C ASN A 274 23.59 -34.04 26.82
N SER A 275 23.00 -34.01 25.63
CA SER A 275 22.87 -32.79 24.81
C SER A 275 21.66 -31.94 25.18
N LYS A 276 21.33 -31.85 26.48
CA LYS A 276 20.25 -30.98 26.96
C LYS A 276 20.69 -29.52 26.88
N SER A 277 20.34 -28.84 25.80
CA SER A 277 20.55 -27.40 25.70
C SER A 277 19.29 -26.67 26.17
N LYS A 278 19.27 -26.26 27.45
CA LYS A 278 18.21 -25.39 27.99
C LYS A 278 18.19 -24.05 27.26
N LEU A 279 19.36 -23.52 26.92
CA LEU A 279 19.52 -22.26 26.18
C LEU A 279 18.81 -22.31 24.82
N SER A 280 19.03 -23.38 24.06
CA SER A 280 18.38 -23.60 22.76
C SER A 280 16.86 -23.64 22.84
N PHE A 281 16.33 -24.20 23.92
CA PHE A 281 14.89 -24.27 24.16
C PHE A 281 14.31 -22.86 24.44
N TYR A 282 14.97 -22.05 25.28
CA TYR A 282 14.51 -20.68 25.56
C TYR A 282 14.67 -19.73 24.38
N ILE A 283 15.77 -19.83 23.62
CA ILE A 283 15.95 -19.02 22.39
C ILE A 283 14.81 -19.30 21.41
N ASN A 284 14.49 -20.57 21.19
CA ASN A 284 13.44 -20.94 20.25
C ASN A 284 12.04 -20.53 20.75
N MET A 285 11.78 -20.58 22.06
CA MET A 285 10.58 -20.01 22.67
C MET A 285 10.42 -18.51 22.37
N VAL A 286 11.49 -17.71 22.50
CA VAL A 286 11.42 -16.27 22.18
C VAL A 286 11.12 -16.04 20.70
N ILE A 287 11.67 -16.88 19.82
CA ILE A 287 11.50 -16.75 18.37
C ILE A 287 10.10 -17.15 17.95
N LYS A 288 9.53 -18.20 18.55
CA LYS A 288 8.12 -18.54 18.38
C LYS A 288 7.24 -17.33 18.60
N VAL A 289 7.40 -16.66 19.75
CA VAL A 289 6.64 -15.45 20.08
C VAL A 289 6.85 -14.35 19.03
N VAL A 290 8.08 -14.09 18.60
CA VAL A 290 8.38 -13.06 17.58
C VAL A 290 7.77 -13.41 16.22
N VAL A 291 7.90 -14.65 15.77
CA VAL A 291 7.39 -15.15 14.48
C VAL A 291 5.87 -15.11 14.44
N GLU A 292 5.22 -15.60 15.50
CA GLU A 292 3.76 -15.63 15.59
C GLU A 292 3.21 -14.21 15.68
N VAL A 293 3.73 -13.35 16.56
CA VAL A 293 3.32 -11.94 16.64
C VAL A 293 3.50 -11.23 15.30
N PHE A 294 4.62 -11.44 14.60
CA PHE A 294 4.85 -10.87 13.26
C PHE A 294 3.75 -11.30 12.29
N ALA A 295 3.46 -12.60 12.19
CA ALA A 295 2.42 -13.11 11.31
C ALA A 295 1.03 -12.54 11.64
N CYS A 296 0.73 -12.31 12.93
CA CYS A 296 -0.49 -11.63 13.36
C CYS A 296 -0.57 -10.22 12.79
N THR A 297 0.51 -9.45 12.93
CA THR A 297 0.54 -8.06 12.45
C THR A 297 0.43 -7.98 10.93
N ALA A 298 1.05 -8.92 10.21
CA ALA A 298 0.89 -9.05 8.77
C ALA A 298 -0.57 -9.39 8.39
N PHE A 299 -1.25 -10.24 9.18
CA PHE A 299 -2.64 -10.62 8.92
C PHE A 299 -3.59 -9.45 9.15
N VAL A 300 -3.36 -8.67 10.21
CA VAL A 300 -4.10 -7.43 10.48
C VAL A 300 -3.89 -6.42 9.35
N ALA A 301 -2.66 -6.26 8.87
CA ALA A 301 -2.36 -5.40 7.74
C ALA A 301 -3.11 -5.85 6.47
N LEU A 302 -3.15 -7.16 6.19
CA LEU A 302 -3.94 -7.71 5.07
C LEU A 302 -5.44 -7.39 5.21
N LEU A 303 -6.02 -7.56 6.40
CA LEU A 303 -7.43 -7.21 6.65
C LEU A 303 -7.69 -5.71 6.39
N GLY A 304 -6.76 -4.85 6.82
CA GLY A 304 -6.79 -3.42 6.52
C GLY A 304 -6.79 -3.14 5.02
N THR A 305 -5.87 -3.76 4.27
CA THR A 305 -5.79 -3.61 2.80
C THR A 305 -7.05 -4.12 2.08
N ILE A 306 -7.63 -5.24 2.54
CA ILE A 306 -8.91 -5.76 2.01
C ILE A 306 -10.04 -4.76 2.27
N GLN A 307 -10.07 -4.14 3.45
CA GLN A 307 -11.07 -3.13 3.77
C GLN A 307 -10.91 -1.89 2.88
N GLN A 308 -9.68 -1.40 2.68
CA GLN A 308 -9.39 -0.29 1.77
C GLN A 308 -9.84 -0.60 0.34
N GLU A 309 -9.55 -1.81 -0.17
CA GLU A 309 -9.98 -2.25 -1.49
C GLU A 309 -11.51 -2.27 -1.62
N ARG A 310 -12.22 -2.80 -0.62
CA ARG A 310 -13.69 -2.82 -0.60
C ARG A 310 -14.28 -1.42 -0.59
N GLN A 311 -13.75 -0.52 0.25
CA GLN A 311 -14.20 0.87 0.33
C GLN A 311 -14.01 1.59 -1.00
N LEU A 312 -12.83 1.46 -1.62
CA LEU A 312 -12.54 2.11 -2.90
C LEU A 312 -13.35 1.51 -4.06
N ASN A 313 -13.56 0.19 -4.09
CA ASN A 313 -14.44 -0.47 -5.07
C ASN A 313 -15.89 0.01 -4.94
N HIS A 314 -16.38 0.18 -3.70
CA HIS A 314 -17.70 0.73 -3.44
C HIS A 314 -17.80 2.17 -3.95
N GLN A 315 -16.82 3.03 -3.65
CA GLN A 315 -16.72 4.38 -4.19
C GLN A 315 -16.70 4.39 -5.72
N LEU A 316 -15.90 3.53 -6.36
CA LEU A 316 -15.81 3.39 -7.82
C LEU A 316 -17.14 2.95 -8.45
N SER A 317 -17.93 2.13 -7.78
CA SER A 317 -19.25 1.72 -8.28
C SER A 317 -20.22 2.91 -8.44
N SER A 318 -20.15 3.91 -7.56
CA SER A 318 -20.93 5.14 -7.72
C SER A 318 -20.35 6.07 -8.80
N TRP A 319 -19.03 6.04 -9.02
CA TRP A 319 -18.43 6.71 -10.18
C TRP A 319 -18.84 6.07 -11.51
N THR A 320 -19.07 4.75 -11.56
CA THR A 320 -19.42 4.04 -12.81
C THR A 320 -20.89 4.14 -13.18
N GLN A 321 -21.78 4.34 -12.22
CA GLN A 321 -23.21 4.60 -12.49
C GLN A 321 -23.46 6.04 -13.02
N GLY A 322 -22.51 6.96 -12.86
CA GLY A 322 -22.58 8.36 -13.30
C GLY A 322 -21.80 8.68 -14.58
N LYS A 323 -21.90 9.95 -15.05
CA LYS A 323 -21.03 10.48 -16.12
C LYS A 323 -19.59 10.62 -15.60
N ASN A 324 -18.59 10.49 -16.48
CA ASN A 324 -17.21 10.83 -16.12
C ASN A 324 -17.13 12.33 -15.78
N TYR A 325 -16.73 12.65 -14.55
CA TYR A 325 -16.49 14.03 -14.14
C TYR A 325 -15.00 14.37 -14.15
N TYR A 326 -14.73 15.61 -14.53
CA TYR A 326 -13.40 16.19 -14.56
C TYR A 326 -13.31 17.31 -13.52
N THR A 327 -12.21 17.34 -12.78
CA THR A 327 -11.86 18.42 -11.84
C THR A 327 -10.58 19.12 -12.27
N MET A 328 -10.17 20.15 -11.55
CA MET A 328 -8.95 20.92 -11.80
C MET A 328 -8.10 21.03 -10.55
N ASN A 329 -6.78 21.12 -10.74
CA ASN A 329 -5.83 21.37 -9.65
C ASN A 329 -5.22 22.74 -9.83
N LEU A 330 -4.96 23.46 -8.74
CA LEU A 330 -4.21 24.71 -8.79
C LEU A 330 -2.74 24.48 -9.11
N ALA A 331 -2.12 25.45 -9.79
CA ALA A 331 -0.67 25.52 -9.89
C ALA A 331 -0.10 26.01 -8.55
N PRO A 332 1.11 25.59 -8.15
CA PRO A 332 1.79 26.20 -7.01
C PRO A 332 1.97 27.69 -7.30
N LEU A 333 1.27 28.56 -6.56
CA LEU A 333 1.38 30.00 -6.72
C LEU A 333 2.71 30.46 -6.11
N THR A 334 3.60 31.00 -6.93
CA THR A 334 4.77 31.77 -6.49
C THR A 334 4.42 33.26 -6.54
N GLY A 335 3.84 33.81 -5.47
CA GLY A 335 3.56 35.26 -5.41
C GLY A 335 2.64 35.67 -4.26
N THR A 336 3.17 36.51 -3.39
CA THR A 336 2.53 37.06 -2.18
C THR A 336 2.14 38.53 -2.40
N GLU A 337 1.16 38.81 -3.26
CA GLU A 337 0.57 40.16 -3.38
C GLU A 337 -0.97 40.13 -3.23
N SER A 338 -1.49 40.96 -2.30
CA SER A 338 -2.90 40.98 -1.90
C SER A 338 -3.88 41.43 -2.99
N THR A 339 -3.42 42.21 -3.96
CA THR A 339 -4.21 42.69 -5.10
C THR A 339 -4.42 41.62 -6.17
N GLU A 340 -3.44 40.75 -6.41
CA GLU A 340 -3.58 39.62 -7.33
C GLU A 340 -4.59 38.59 -6.78
N SER A 341 -4.56 38.34 -5.47
CA SER A 341 -5.51 37.43 -4.79
C SER A 341 -6.98 37.83 -4.98
N ASN A 342 -7.29 39.13 -4.91
CA ASN A 342 -8.68 39.61 -5.08
C ASN A 342 -9.21 39.45 -6.51
N GLN A 343 -8.35 39.65 -7.51
CA GLN A 343 -8.71 39.44 -8.92
C GLN A 343 -8.88 37.95 -9.22
N GLU A 344 -8.04 37.09 -8.66
CA GLU A 344 -8.17 35.63 -8.78
C GLU A 344 -9.45 35.12 -8.11
N ASN A 345 -9.79 35.62 -6.92
CA ASN A 345 -11.04 35.35 -6.21
C ASN A 345 -12.24 35.67 -7.12
N HIS A 346 -12.25 36.86 -7.73
CA HIS A 346 -13.31 37.28 -8.64
C HIS A 346 -13.38 36.43 -9.91
N ASN A 347 -12.23 36.13 -10.53
CA ASN A 347 -12.15 35.29 -11.72
C ASN A 347 -12.66 33.86 -11.43
N THR A 348 -12.39 33.35 -10.23
CA THR A 348 -12.88 32.03 -9.77
C THR A 348 -14.39 32.02 -9.56
N ALA A 349 -14.96 33.10 -9.01
CA ALA A 349 -16.41 33.28 -8.93
C ALA A 349 -17.08 33.29 -10.32
N LEU A 350 -16.50 34.02 -11.27
CA LEU A 350 -16.95 34.05 -12.67
C LEU A 350 -16.86 32.66 -13.33
N PHE A 351 -15.81 31.91 -13.00
CA PHE A 351 -15.60 30.57 -13.53
C PHE A 351 -16.62 29.58 -12.98
N PHE A 352 -16.88 29.59 -11.68
CA PHE A 352 -17.94 28.78 -11.09
C PHE A 352 -19.31 29.14 -11.68
N LYS A 353 -19.63 30.43 -11.85
CA LYS A 353 -20.85 30.87 -12.54
C LYS A 353 -20.93 30.31 -13.96
N TYR A 354 -19.83 30.28 -14.71
CA TYR A 354 -19.79 29.66 -16.03
C TYR A 354 -20.10 28.16 -15.95
N LEU A 355 -19.45 27.42 -15.03
CA LEU A 355 -19.68 25.98 -14.84
C LEU A 355 -21.13 25.68 -14.44
N GLU A 356 -21.70 26.42 -13.49
CA GLU A 356 -23.08 26.28 -13.04
C GLU A 356 -24.08 26.42 -14.21
N ASN A 357 -23.81 27.31 -15.16
CA ASN A 357 -24.63 27.47 -16.37
C ASN A 357 -24.48 26.34 -17.39
N HIS A 358 -23.47 25.48 -17.24
CA HIS A 358 -23.18 24.36 -18.14
C HIS A 358 -23.22 23.01 -17.41
N HIS A 359 -24.10 22.89 -16.40
CA HIS A 359 -24.30 21.66 -15.62
C HIS A 359 -23.06 21.17 -14.85
N GLY A 360 -22.18 22.10 -14.45
CA GLY A 360 -21.10 21.82 -13.51
C GLY A 360 -21.62 21.64 -12.08
N MET A 361 -20.95 20.79 -11.31
CA MET A 361 -21.26 20.56 -9.90
C MET A 361 -20.21 21.21 -8.99
N LEU A 362 -20.66 21.67 -7.84
CA LEU A 362 -19.81 21.94 -6.68
C LEU A 362 -19.97 20.78 -5.71
N VAL A 363 -18.86 20.19 -5.25
CA VAL A 363 -18.85 19.20 -4.18
C VAL A 363 -17.57 19.35 -3.38
N ASN A 364 -17.66 19.80 -2.13
CA ASN A 364 -16.54 19.91 -1.20
C ASN A 364 -16.94 19.33 0.16
N TYR A 365 -16.20 18.33 0.64
CA TYR A 365 -16.39 17.77 1.98
C TYR A 365 -15.22 18.17 2.87
N GLY A 366 -15.53 18.75 4.03
CA GLY A 366 -14.52 19.25 4.99
C GLY A 366 -14.06 18.22 6.04
N GLY A 367 -14.89 17.21 6.30
CA GLY A 367 -14.78 16.38 7.51
C GLY A 367 -13.79 15.21 7.40
N TRP A 368 -12.67 15.43 6.71
CA TRP A 368 -11.60 14.43 6.59
C TRP A 368 -10.78 14.34 7.89
N ASP A 369 -10.43 15.47 8.50
CA ASP A 369 -9.49 15.53 9.65
C ASP A 369 -10.16 15.68 11.03
N ALA A 370 -11.28 16.40 11.17
CA ALA A 370 -11.84 16.76 12.49
C ALA A 370 -12.71 15.67 13.17
N GLY A 371 -12.80 14.48 12.57
CA GLY A 371 -13.76 13.46 12.96
C GLY A 371 -15.17 13.80 12.45
N LYS A 372 -15.89 12.78 11.96
CA LYS A 372 -17.20 12.90 11.27
C LYS A 372 -18.36 13.45 12.13
N SER A 373 -18.11 14.08 13.28
CA SER A 373 -19.14 14.54 14.22
C SER A 373 -19.22 16.06 14.38
N ASP A 374 -18.16 16.82 14.06
CA ASP A 374 -18.24 18.28 14.19
C ASP A 374 -19.04 18.87 13.03
N VAL A 375 -20.18 19.50 13.32
CA VAL A 375 -21.01 20.18 12.31
C VAL A 375 -20.89 21.71 12.35
N MET A 376 -20.08 22.25 13.26
CA MET A 376 -19.95 23.70 13.49
C MET A 376 -18.88 24.33 12.60
N ASP A 377 -17.78 23.62 12.34
CA ASP A 377 -16.77 24.04 11.38
C ASP A 377 -17.20 23.70 9.94
N MET A 378 -17.45 24.72 9.12
CA MET A 378 -17.89 24.54 7.74
C MET A 378 -16.82 23.92 6.82
N PHE A 379 -15.54 24.18 7.09
CA PHE A 379 -14.45 23.80 6.20
C PHE A 379 -13.72 22.54 6.67
N ASN A 380 -13.72 22.25 7.98
CA ASN A 380 -13.05 21.07 8.55
C ASN A 380 -14.01 20.08 9.24
N GLY A 381 -15.27 20.43 9.43
CA GLY A 381 -16.29 19.57 10.04
C GLY A 381 -16.99 18.64 9.03
N ASN A 382 -17.90 17.79 9.52
CA ASN A 382 -18.84 16.94 8.77
C ASN A 382 -19.87 17.79 8.00
N VAL A 383 -19.36 18.55 7.04
CA VAL A 383 -20.09 19.52 6.23
C VAL A 383 -19.76 19.28 4.77
N LEU A 384 -20.81 19.17 3.96
CA LEU A 384 -20.73 18.96 2.53
C LEU A 384 -21.26 20.21 1.82
N THR A 385 -20.38 20.98 1.20
CA THR A 385 -20.79 22.11 0.37
C THR A 385 -21.07 21.64 -1.05
N VAL A 386 -22.26 21.95 -1.58
CA VAL A 386 -22.70 21.53 -2.91
C VAL A 386 -23.43 22.64 -3.66
N ASN A 387 -23.73 22.42 -4.93
CA ASN A 387 -24.70 23.24 -5.68
C ASN A 387 -25.99 22.46 -5.98
N ALA A 388 -26.97 23.14 -6.58
CA ALA A 388 -28.26 22.52 -6.92
C ALA A 388 -28.12 21.34 -7.90
N GLU A 389 -27.11 21.34 -8.78
CA GLU A 389 -26.89 20.25 -9.73
C GLU A 389 -26.54 18.94 -9.02
N TYR A 390 -25.75 19.00 -7.94
CA TYR A 390 -25.45 17.84 -7.10
C TYR A 390 -26.72 17.18 -6.54
N LEU A 391 -27.66 17.98 -6.02
CA LEU A 391 -28.91 17.48 -5.42
C LEU A 391 -29.81 16.75 -6.43
N LYS A 392 -29.73 17.13 -7.71
CA LYS A 392 -30.44 16.42 -8.80
C LYS A 392 -29.84 15.05 -9.05
N VAL A 393 -28.52 14.93 -9.00
CA VAL A 393 -27.79 13.69 -9.28
C VAL A 393 -27.85 12.71 -8.10
N ASN A 394 -27.70 13.18 -6.86
CA ASN A 394 -27.52 12.34 -5.67
C ASN A 394 -28.79 12.20 -4.80
N GLN A 395 -29.96 12.61 -5.30
CA GLN A 395 -31.29 12.46 -4.68
C GLN A 395 -31.33 12.65 -3.15
N VAL A 396 -31.24 13.91 -2.69
CA VAL A 396 -31.34 14.21 -1.25
C VAL A 396 -32.79 14.16 -0.79
N VAL A 397 -33.09 13.44 0.30
CA VAL A 397 -34.46 13.26 0.80
C VAL A 397 -34.73 14.18 1.99
N ALA A 398 -35.81 14.95 1.91
CA ALA A 398 -36.29 15.79 2.99
C ALA A 398 -36.95 14.97 4.11
N SER A 399 -37.23 15.59 5.25
CA SER A 399 -37.87 14.91 6.40
C SER A 399 -39.24 14.30 6.08
N ASN A 400 -39.92 14.77 5.02
CA ASN A 400 -41.21 14.28 4.55
C ASN A 400 -41.10 13.12 3.53
N GLY A 401 -39.91 12.62 3.24
CA GLY A 401 -39.70 11.51 2.30
C GLY A 401 -39.66 11.91 0.82
N HIS A 402 -39.90 13.17 0.48
CA HIS A 402 -39.79 13.66 -0.90
C HIS A 402 -38.37 14.11 -1.23
N GLN A 403 -38.00 13.99 -2.51
CA GLN A 403 -36.74 14.52 -3.02
C GLN A 403 -36.72 16.05 -2.86
N LEU A 404 -35.66 16.55 -2.24
CA LEU A 404 -35.45 17.96 -2.07
C LEU A 404 -34.84 18.57 -3.34
N SER A 405 -35.45 19.64 -3.84
CA SER A 405 -34.91 20.45 -4.92
C SER A 405 -34.86 21.90 -4.47
N VAL A 406 -33.76 22.59 -4.78
CA VAL A 406 -33.62 24.03 -4.54
C VAL A 406 -33.37 24.75 -5.86
N PRO A 407 -33.77 26.03 -6.00
CA PRO A 407 -33.53 26.78 -7.21
C PRO A 407 -32.04 26.93 -7.52
N ALA A 408 -31.63 26.63 -8.75
CA ALA A 408 -30.22 26.62 -9.14
C ALA A 408 -29.52 27.98 -9.05
N LYS A 409 -30.25 29.09 -9.20
CA LYS A 409 -29.71 30.47 -9.18
C LYS A 409 -30.34 31.29 -8.06
N SER A 410 -30.35 30.76 -6.84
CA SER A 410 -30.95 31.44 -5.70
C SER A 410 -29.96 32.37 -5.01
N LYS A 411 -30.41 33.59 -4.68
CA LYS A 411 -29.70 34.47 -3.73
C LYS A 411 -29.73 33.97 -2.29
N THR A 412 -30.52 32.92 -2.01
CA THR A 412 -30.60 32.29 -0.69
C THR A 412 -29.58 31.16 -0.60
N THR A 413 -28.77 31.17 0.46
CA THR A 413 -27.97 30.00 0.84
C THR A 413 -28.84 29.04 1.64
N TYR A 414 -28.99 27.81 1.17
CA TYR A 414 -29.75 26.78 1.87
C TYR A 414 -28.81 25.88 2.66
N VAL A 415 -29.13 25.62 3.92
CA VAL A 415 -28.37 24.72 4.80
C VAL A 415 -29.28 23.56 5.19
N LEU A 416 -29.00 22.37 4.65
CA LEU A 416 -29.75 21.15 4.91
C LEU A 416 -29.13 20.47 6.14
N ILE A 417 -29.88 20.38 7.23
CA ILE A 417 -29.38 19.91 8.52
C ILE A 417 -30.08 18.59 8.87
N PRO A 418 -29.32 17.52 9.19
CA PRO A 418 -29.88 16.27 9.71
C PRO A 418 -30.82 16.50 10.90
N ALA A 419 -31.80 15.63 11.06
CA ALA A 419 -32.78 15.75 12.14
C ALA A 419 -32.13 15.68 13.53
N SER A 420 -31.01 14.97 13.68
CA SER A 420 -30.16 14.94 14.89
C SER A 420 -29.65 16.32 15.29
N ASP A 421 -29.20 17.11 14.32
CA ASP A 421 -28.49 18.37 14.55
C ASP A 421 -29.39 19.60 14.41
N TYR A 422 -30.64 19.41 13.98
CA TYR A 422 -31.59 20.49 13.71
C TYR A 422 -31.93 21.35 14.94
N ALA A 423 -31.76 20.82 16.15
CA ALA A 423 -31.88 21.59 17.39
C ALA A 423 -30.89 22.76 17.42
N ASN A 424 -29.66 22.54 16.92
CA ASN A 424 -28.56 23.49 16.91
C ASN A 424 -28.58 24.45 15.70
N ARG A 425 -29.62 24.40 14.86
CA ARG A 425 -29.69 25.14 13.58
C ARG A 425 -29.37 26.63 13.69
N ARG A 426 -29.75 27.31 14.79
CA ARG A 426 -29.50 28.75 14.95
C ARG A 426 -28.00 29.05 15.05
N ALA A 427 -27.27 28.23 15.81
CA ALA A 427 -25.82 28.34 15.95
C ALA A 427 -25.11 27.99 14.64
N ILE A 428 -25.51 26.89 14.00
CA ILE A 428 -24.98 26.46 12.69
C ILE A 428 -25.15 27.58 11.65
N LEU A 429 -26.36 28.13 11.51
CA LEU A 429 -26.64 29.20 10.55
C LEU A 429 -25.84 30.47 10.83
N LYS A 430 -25.63 30.82 12.11
CA LYS A 430 -24.80 31.97 12.49
C LYS A 430 -23.35 31.75 12.06
N ASN A 431 -22.75 30.62 12.44
CA ASN A 431 -21.36 30.31 12.09
C ASN A 431 -21.14 30.27 10.58
N TYR A 432 -22.01 29.59 9.83
CA TYR A 432 -21.84 29.48 8.37
C TYR A 432 -22.02 30.82 7.67
N ARG A 433 -22.87 31.71 8.21
CA ARG A 433 -23.01 33.07 7.70
C ARG A 433 -21.71 33.86 7.82
N ASP A 434 -20.96 33.64 8.90
CA ASP A 434 -19.67 34.27 9.16
C ASP A 434 -18.58 33.64 8.27
N TYR A 435 -18.49 32.30 8.18
CA TYR A 435 -17.55 31.60 7.28
C TYR A 435 -17.72 31.99 5.81
N LEU A 436 -18.95 32.26 5.37
CA LEU A 436 -19.25 32.67 4.00
C LEU A 436 -19.17 34.18 3.77
N TYR A 437 -18.76 34.96 4.78
CA TYR A 437 -18.63 36.43 4.73
C TYR A 437 -19.91 37.14 4.23
N LEU A 438 -21.10 36.58 4.50
CA LEU A 438 -22.34 37.09 3.91
C LEU A 438 -22.66 38.51 4.38
N ASN A 439 -22.43 38.84 5.65
CA ASN A 439 -22.68 40.18 6.18
C ASN A 439 -21.84 41.25 5.45
N ASN A 440 -20.56 40.95 5.22
CA ASN A 440 -19.64 41.85 4.51
C ASN A 440 -20.06 42.00 3.03
N ALA A 441 -20.42 40.88 2.39
CA ALA A 441 -20.92 40.88 1.01
C ALA A 441 -22.20 41.72 0.87
N GLN A 442 -23.15 41.61 1.80
CA GLN A 442 -24.36 42.44 1.80
C GLN A 442 -24.03 43.93 1.94
N ALA A 443 -23.17 44.29 2.90
CA ALA A 443 -22.78 45.67 3.13
C ALA A 443 -22.12 46.30 1.89
N LYS A 444 -21.26 45.56 1.19
CA LYS A 444 -20.55 46.04 -0.01
C LYS A 444 -21.40 46.03 -1.29
N THR A 445 -22.32 45.07 -1.44
CA THR A 445 -23.12 44.91 -2.66
C THR A 445 -24.49 45.59 -2.58
N GLY A 446 -24.99 45.89 -1.38
CA GLY A 446 -26.35 46.38 -1.13
C GLY A 446 -27.44 45.32 -1.37
N GLN A 447 -27.07 44.06 -1.59
CA GLN A 447 -28.03 42.98 -1.87
C GLN A 447 -28.40 42.22 -0.60
N SER A 448 -29.65 41.74 -0.53
CA SER A 448 -30.06 40.83 0.55
C SER A 448 -29.59 39.40 0.27
N LEU A 449 -28.83 38.81 1.21
CA LEU A 449 -28.26 37.45 1.14
C LEU A 449 -28.78 36.61 2.31
N PRO A 450 -30.01 36.07 2.20
CA PRO A 450 -30.62 35.26 3.26
C PRO A 450 -29.97 33.87 3.36
N ILE A 451 -29.93 33.33 4.57
CA ILE A 451 -29.52 31.95 4.86
C ILE A 451 -30.70 31.21 5.50
N LYS A 452 -31.06 30.04 4.98
CA LYS A 452 -32.25 29.27 5.43
C LYS A 452 -31.89 27.83 5.76
N ALA A 453 -32.34 27.34 6.91
CA ALA A 453 -32.20 25.94 7.29
C ALA A 453 -33.37 25.09 6.79
N ILE A 454 -33.08 23.92 6.23
CA ILE A 454 -34.05 22.89 5.84
C ILE A 454 -33.73 21.61 6.60
N LYS A 455 -34.74 20.94 7.14
CA LYS A 455 -34.55 19.69 7.90
C LYS A 455 -34.54 18.48 6.96
N ILE A 456 -33.48 17.68 7.00
CA ILE A 456 -33.36 16.42 6.24
C ILE A 456 -33.40 15.20 7.16
N LYS A 457 -33.68 14.02 6.59
CA LYS A 457 -33.75 12.74 7.33
C LYS A 457 -32.34 12.32 7.78
N ASN A 458 -32.25 11.64 8.93
CA ASN A 458 -31.03 10.98 9.41
C ASN A 458 -30.72 9.70 8.62
N HIS A 459 -29.52 9.17 8.82
CA HIS A 459 -28.96 7.98 8.22
C HIS A 459 -28.88 8.05 6.69
N GLN A 460 -28.60 9.24 6.15
CA GLN A 460 -28.34 9.44 4.73
C GLN A 460 -26.83 9.48 4.44
N GLN A 461 -26.45 8.89 3.32
CA GLN A 461 -25.07 8.83 2.84
C GLN A 461 -24.93 9.66 1.58
N PHE A 462 -23.93 10.54 1.55
CA PHE A 462 -23.72 11.44 0.43
C PHE A 462 -22.33 11.26 -0.16
N PHE A 463 -22.29 11.11 -1.47
CA PHE A 463 -21.05 10.89 -2.18
C PHE A 463 -20.27 12.19 -2.34
N THR A 464 -18.99 12.17 -1.96
CA THR A 464 -18.16 13.38 -1.86
C THR A 464 -17.42 13.74 -3.16
N TYR A 465 -17.32 12.81 -4.11
CA TYR A 465 -16.57 12.96 -5.37
C TYR A 465 -15.10 13.47 -5.21
N SER A 466 -14.53 13.42 -4.01
CA SER A 466 -13.20 13.98 -3.73
C SER A 466 -12.10 13.09 -4.29
N ALA A 467 -11.37 13.60 -5.28
CA ALA A 467 -10.14 12.96 -5.76
C ALA A 467 -8.95 13.20 -4.81
N ASP A 468 -8.98 14.30 -4.06
CA ASP A 468 -7.92 14.66 -3.10
C ASP A 468 -7.95 13.79 -1.84
N ALA A 469 -9.15 13.39 -1.41
CA ALA A 469 -9.34 12.47 -0.30
C ALA A 469 -8.63 11.13 -0.52
N LEU A 470 -8.57 10.65 -1.77
CA LEU A 470 -7.86 9.43 -2.14
C LEU A 470 -6.35 9.57 -1.92
N ASP A 471 -5.80 10.76 -2.17
CA ASP A 471 -4.38 11.04 -2.02
C ASP A 471 -3.98 11.12 -0.53
N MET A 472 -4.94 11.48 0.33
CA MET A 472 -4.80 11.47 1.79
C MET A 472 -5.07 10.10 2.44
N GLY A 473 -5.46 9.08 1.65
CA GLY A 473 -5.75 7.73 2.15
C GLY A 473 -7.18 7.51 2.66
N TYR A 474 -8.10 8.44 2.38
CA TYR A 474 -9.52 8.30 2.69
C TYR A 474 -10.25 7.59 1.52
N TYR A 475 -10.41 6.27 1.65
CA TYR A 475 -11.04 5.42 0.62
C TYR A 475 -12.56 5.27 0.77
N ASP A 476 -13.13 5.74 1.88
CA ASP A 476 -14.57 5.87 2.06
C ASP A 476 -15.04 7.22 1.53
N GLY A 477 -15.49 7.23 0.27
CA GLY A 477 -15.95 8.42 -0.42
C GLY A 477 -17.30 8.99 0.05
N TYR A 478 -17.89 8.49 1.15
CA TYR A 478 -19.20 8.91 1.64
C TYR A 478 -19.15 9.66 2.97
N ALA A 479 -19.87 10.78 3.00
CA ALA A 479 -20.19 11.49 4.22
C ALA A 479 -21.47 10.91 4.83
N GLN A 480 -21.41 10.56 6.12
CA GLN A 480 -22.54 10.05 6.90
C GLN A 480 -23.21 11.23 7.61
N ASP A 481 -24.50 11.45 7.34
CA ASP A 481 -25.28 12.54 7.94
C ASP A 481 -24.56 13.90 8.02
N PRO A 482 -23.91 14.38 6.94
CA PRO A 482 -23.31 15.71 6.92
C PRO A 482 -24.39 16.80 6.97
N VAL A 483 -24.03 17.97 7.48
CA VAL A 483 -24.75 19.20 7.15
C VAL A 483 -24.42 19.59 5.71
N ILE A 484 -25.43 19.81 4.87
CA ILE A 484 -25.22 20.14 3.45
C ILE A 484 -25.43 21.64 3.24
N VAL A 485 -24.41 22.35 2.77
CA VAL A 485 -24.52 23.78 2.42
C VAL A 485 -24.68 23.89 0.91
N VAL A 486 -25.84 24.38 0.46
CA VAL A 486 -26.15 24.53 -0.97
C VAL A 486 -25.90 25.97 -1.41
N LEU A 487 -24.89 26.14 -2.26
CA LEU A 487 -24.46 27.41 -2.82
C LEU A 487 -24.85 27.54 -4.29
N SER A 488 -25.02 28.79 -4.73
CA SER A 488 -25.08 29.14 -6.15
C SER A 488 -24.15 30.32 -6.43
N SER A 489 -23.90 30.61 -7.70
CA SER A 489 -23.12 31.80 -8.07
C SER A 489 -23.74 33.11 -7.58
N GLU A 490 -25.03 33.13 -7.26
CA GLU A 490 -25.77 34.29 -6.75
C GLU A 490 -25.94 34.29 -5.22
N SER A 491 -25.78 33.15 -4.54
CA SER A 491 -26.05 33.04 -3.08
C SER A 491 -25.01 33.74 -2.22
N LEU A 492 -23.83 34.02 -2.77
CA LEU A 492 -22.74 34.72 -2.10
C LEU A 492 -22.63 36.20 -2.49
N GLY A 493 -23.63 36.80 -3.15
CA GLY A 493 -23.56 38.22 -3.59
C GLY A 493 -23.25 38.41 -5.08
N GLY A 494 -23.31 37.33 -5.86
CA GLY A 494 -23.05 37.35 -7.29
C GLY A 494 -21.58 37.56 -7.63
N THR A 495 -21.31 37.74 -8.92
CA THR A 495 -19.97 37.97 -9.47
C THR A 495 -19.64 39.46 -9.59
N SER A 496 -20.09 40.30 -8.65
CA SER A 496 -19.77 41.73 -8.66
C SER A 496 -18.32 41.95 -8.19
N LYS A 497 -17.61 42.92 -8.79
CA LYS A 497 -16.29 43.35 -8.29
C LYS A 497 -16.35 43.95 -6.88
N ARG A 498 -17.53 44.36 -6.40
CA ARG A 498 -17.73 44.81 -5.01
C ARG A 498 -17.78 43.64 -4.01
N ASN A 499 -17.93 42.41 -4.49
CA ASN A 499 -18.12 41.22 -3.66
C ASN A 499 -16.80 40.47 -3.37
N VAL A 500 -15.73 41.21 -3.09
CA VAL A 500 -14.37 40.64 -3.05
C VAL A 500 -14.21 39.60 -1.93
N ASP A 501 -14.82 39.81 -0.77
CA ASP A 501 -14.63 38.95 0.42
C ASP A 501 -15.28 37.58 0.22
N ALA A 502 -16.55 37.51 -0.15
CA ALA A 502 -17.22 36.23 -0.38
C ALA A 502 -16.70 35.52 -1.65
N ASN A 503 -16.08 36.27 -2.58
CA ASN A 503 -15.39 35.65 -3.71
C ASN A 503 -14.17 34.79 -3.29
N SER A 504 -13.57 35.06 -2.13
CA SER A 504 -12.44 34.26 -1.61
C SER A 504 -12.81 32.81 -1.30
N VAL A 505 -14.08 32.54 -1.00
CA VAL A 505 -14.55 31.17 -0.74
C VAL A 505 -14.44 30.30 -2.01
N TRP A 506 -14.61 30.90 -3.19
CA TRP A 506 -14.54 30.15 -4.45
C TRP A 506 -13.12 29.65 -4.77
N THR A 507 -12.07 30.40 -4.40
CA THR A 507 -10.69 29.95 -4.58
C THR A 507 -10.34 28.82 -3.61
N THR A 508 -10.89 28.80 -2.40
CA THR A 508 -10.80 27.62 -1.52
C THR A 508 -11.41 26.38 -2.17
N TYR A 509 -12.62 26.48 -2.72
CA TYR A 509 -13.24 25.35 -3.43
C TYR A 509 -12.47 24.90 -4.67
N LEU A 510 -11.90 25.85 -5.42
CA LEU A 510 -11.03 25.53 -6.54
C LEU A 510 -9.75 24.81 -6.08
N SER A 511 -9.15 25.23 -4.95
CA SER A 511 -7.96 24.61 -4.34
C SER A 511 -8.24 23.16 -3.96
N ASN A 512 -9.42 22.90 -3.39
CA ASN A 512 -9.86 21.57 -2.95
C ASN A 512 -10.39 20.69 -4.09
N GLN A 513 -10.22 21.09 -5.36
CA GLN A 513 -10.69 20.34 -6.53
C GLN A 513 -12.23 20.10 -6.52
N ALA A 514 -12.99 21.01 -5.93
CA ALA A 514 -14.43 20.83 -5.67
C ALA A 514 -15.33 21.11 -6.89
N PHE A 515 -14.78 21.69 -7.96
CA PHE A 515 -15.53 22.00 -9.18
C PHE A 515 -15.47 20.82 -10.17
N LEU A 516 -16.62 20.27 -10.49
CA LEU A 516 -16.76 19.11 -11.37
C LEU A 516 -17.51 19.48 -12.65
N SER A 517 -17.03 18.99 -13.79
CA SER A 517 -17.74 19.11 -15.08
C SER A 517 -17.78 17.76 -15.79
N PRO A 518 -18.89 17.38 -16.43
CA PRO A 518 -18.95 16.18 -17.26
C PRO A 518 -18.17 16.32 -18.59
N ASN A 519 -17.69 17.53 -18.93
CA ASN A 519 -17.02 17.82 -20.19
C ASN A 519 -15.74 18.66 -19.99
N VAL A 520 -14.61 18.14 -20.49
CA VAL A 520 -13.29 18.83 -20.49
C VAL A 520 -13.30 20.10 -21.33
N ALA A 521 -14.02 20.12 -22.46
CA ALA A 521 -14.09 21.30 -23.31
C ALA A 521 -14.75 22.47 -22.57
N THR A 522 -15.82 22.20 -21.82
CA THR A 522 -16.48 23.19 -20.95
C THR A 522 -15.49 23.79 -19.95
N ILE A 523 -14.67 22.97 -19.29
CA ILE A 523 -13.63 23.46 -18.38
C ILE A 523 -12.66 24.38 -19.14
N LYS A 524 -12.07 23.91 -20.25
CA LYS A 524 -11.09 24.68 -21.03
C LYS A 524 -11.66 26.03 -21.50
N HIS A 525 -12.89 26.04 -22.01
CA HIS A 525 -13.55 27.28 -22.45
C HIS A 525 -13.83 28.23 -21.29
N GLY A 526 -14.30 27.72 -20.15
CA GLY A 526 -14.53 28.52 -18.95
C GLY A 526 -13.24 29.18 -18.45
N LEU A 527 -12.15 28.41 -18.34
CA LEU A 527 -10.85 28.92 -17.90
C LEU A 527 -10.29 30.01 -18.83
N ASN A 528 -10.44 29.83 -20.15
CA ASN A 528 -10.07 30.84 -21.14
C ASN A 528 -10.87 32.13 -20.96
N LYS A 529 -12.19 32.00 -20.77
CA LYS A 529 -13.11 33.14 -20.64
C LYS A 529 -12.87 33.94 -19.36
N THR A 530 -12.38 33.31 -18.30
CA THR A 530 -12.17 33.95 -17.00
C THR A 530 -10.71 34.27 -16.68
N HIS A 531 -9.80 34.06 -17.64
CA HIS A 531 -8.36 34.29 -17.49
C HIS A 531 -7.69 33.48 -16.38
N LEU A 532 -8.28 32.35 -15.97
CA LEU A 532 -7.72 31.43 -14.95
C LEU A 532 -6.75 30.39 -15.52
N THR A 533 -6.51 30.38 -16.83
CA THR A 533 -5.60 29.43 -17.47
C THR A 533 -4.18 29.44 -16.91
N ARG A 534 -3.76 30.55 -16.31
CA ARG A 534 -2.45 30.68 -15.65
C ARG A 534 -2.43 30.15 -14.21
N THR A 535 -3.58 30.05 -13.56
CA THR A 535 -3.70 29.65 -12.14
C THR A 535 -4.01 28.16 -12.01
N ILE A 536 -4.62 27.55 -13.03
CA ILE A 536 -4.93 26.11 -13.04
C ILE A 536 -3.72 25.31 -13.47
N GLY A 537 -3.23 24.49 -12.53
CA GLY A 537 -2.43 23.30 -12.74
C GLY A 537 -3.16 22.33 -13.67
N GLY A 538 -3.60 21.15 -13.26
CA GLY A 538 -4.16 20.13 -14.18
C GLY A 538 -5.67 20.20 -14.43
N ILE A 539 -6.14 19.48 -15.46
CA ILE A 539 -7.50 18.92 -15.51
C ILE A 539 -7.38 17.42 -15.25
N VAL A 540 -8.11 16.93 -14.25
CA VAL A 540 -8.00 15.56 -13.75
C VAL A 540 -9.28 14.80 -14.02
N ASN A 541 -9.14 13.59 -14.60
CA ASN A 541 -10.21 12.61 -14.59
C ASN A 541 -10.20 11.90 -13.23
N THR A 542 -11.18 12.23 -12.41
CA THR A 542 -11.39 11.72 -11.06
C THR A 542 -11.55 10.20 -11.00
N LYS A 543 -12.27 9.60 -11.96
CA LYS A 543 -12.38 8.14 -12.10
C LYS A 543 -11.03 7.49 -12.41
N SER A 544 -10.24 8.07 -13.33
CA SER A 544 -8.90 7.56 -13.62
C SER A 544 -7.96 7.63 -12.40
N ARG A 545 -8.10 8.67 -11.56
CA ARG A 545 -7.34 8.81 -10.31
C ARG A 545 -7.71 7.71 -9.31
N ALA A 546 -9.00 7.49 -9.08
CA ALA A 546 -9.51 6.43 -8.21
C ALA A 546 -9.06 5.03 -8.66
N LEU A 547 -9.04 4.78 -9.97
CA LEU A 547 -8.56 3.51 -10.51
C LEU A 547 -7.04 3.33 -10.38
N LYS A 548 -6.24 4.40 -10.44
CA LYS A 548 -4.80 4.36 -10.14
C LYS A 548 -4.55 3.94 -8.68
N GLU A 549 -5.30 4.51 -7.74
CA GLU A 549 -5.19 4.12 -6.34
C GLU A 549 -5.70 2.69 -6.10
N LEU A 550 -6.76 2.25 -6.78
CA LEU A 550 -7.22 0.86 -6.71
C LEU A 550 -6.14 -0.11 -7.18
N SER A 551 -5.47 0.18 -8.30
CA SER A 551 -4.38 -0.67 -8.80
C SER A 551 -3.22 -0.78 -7.81
N LYS A 552 -2.88 0.30 -7.10
CA LYS A 552 -1.87 0.26 -6.03
C LYS A 552 -2.32 -0.61 -4.85
N ILE A 553 -3.56 -0.47 -4.40
CA ILE A 553 -4.12 -1.28 -3.29
C ILE A 553 -4.17 -2.76 -3.69
N GLN A 554 -4.58 -3.08 -4.92
CA GLN A 554 -4.61 -4.46 -5.42
C GLN A 554 -3.19 -5.07 -5.49
N ASN A 555 -2.19 -4.32 -5.94
CA ASN A 555 -0.80 -4.77 -5.89
C ASN A 555 -0.34 -5.01 -4.44
N SER A 556 -0.71 -4.09 -3.54
CA SER A 556 -0.43 -4.25 -2.11
C SER A 556 -1.10 -5.50 -1.52
N LEU A 557 -2.34 -5.81 -1.94
CA LEU A 557 -3.08 -6.99 -1.51
C LEU A 557 -2.39 -8.28 -1.98
N HIS A 558 -1.97 -8.36 -3.24
CA HIS A 558 -1.22 -9.51 -3.75
C HIS A 558 0.10 -9.75 -2.99
N LEU A 559 0.83 -8.67 -2.69
CA LEU A 559 2.05 -8.76 -1.88
C LEU A 559 1.74 -9.17 -0.43
N SER A 560 0.69 -8.63 0.18
CA SER A 560 0.26 -8.98 1.54
C SER A 560 -0.13 -10.46 1.66
N VAL A 561 -0.84 -11.01 0.66
CA VAL A 561 -1.14 -12.45 0.59
C VAL A 561 0.15 -13.27 0.50
N THR A 562 1.12 -12.83 -0.31
CA THR A 562 2.43 -13.48 -0.43
C THR A 562 3.17 -13.50 0.92
N VAL A 563 3.17 -12.37 1.64
CA VAL A 563 3.77 -12.23 2.97
C VAL A 563 3.12 -13.19 3.97
N ILE A 564 1.79 -13.35 3.93
CA ILE A 564 1.08 -14.30 4.80
C ILE A 564 1.45 -15.74 4.48
N LEU A 565 1.46 -16.13 3.20
CA LEU A 565 1.85 -17.48 2.81
C LEU A 565 3.26 -17.83 3.28
N ILE A 566 4.22 -16.91 3.12
CA ILE A 566 5.58 -17.11 3.60
C ILE A 566 5.63 -17.13 5.14
N SER A 567 4.89 -16.25 5.82
CA SER A 567 4.84 -16.22 7.30
C SER A 567 4.33 -17.55 7.86
N LEU A 568 3.31 -18.15 7.24
CA LEU A 568 2.81 -19.48 7.61
C LEU A 568 3.86 -20.57 7.40
N LEU A 569 4.66 -20.51 6.33
CA LEU A 569 5.79 -21.43 6.13
C LEU A 569 6.85 -21.27 7.23
N ILE A 570 7.15 -20.04 7.64
CA ILE A 570 8.12 -19.78 8.71
C ILE A 570 7.58 -20.30 10.06
N ILE A 571 6.32 -20.02 10.40
CA ILE A 571 5.65 -20.57 11.59
C ILE A 571 5.70 -22.11 11.60
N MET A 572 5.43 -22.74 10.46
CA MET A 572 5.48 -24.19 10.35
C MET A 572 6.89 -24.74 10.63
N ILE A 573 7.92 -24.13 10.04
CA ILE A 573 9.32 -24.52 10.30
C ILE A 573 9.69 -24.32 11.77
N GLU A 574 9.33 -23.18 12.33
CA GLU A 574 9.64 -22.79 13.70
C GLU A 574 9.04 -23.82 14.66
N ASN A 575 7.76 -24.14 14.52
CA ASN A 575 7.09 -25.15 15.35
C ASN A 575 7.69 -26.55 15.16
N ILE A 576 8.08 -26.93 13.93
CA ILE A 576 8.78 -28.19 13.66
C ILE A 576 10.10 -28.24 14.44
N ALA A 577 10.85 -27.14 14.45
CA ALA A 577 12.10 -27.04 15.18
C ALA A 577 11.87 -27.10 16.70
N PHE A 578 10.88 -26.36 17.23
CA PHE A 578 10.56 -26.30 18.65
C PHE A 578 10.20 -27.66 19.23
N ASN A 579 9.29 -28.37 18.57
CA ASN A 579 8.92 -29.73 18.93
C ASN A 579 10.11 -30.68 18.91
N HIS A 580 11.00 -30.56 17.90
CA HIS A 580 12.18 -31.41 17.82
C HIS A 580 13.17 -31.14 18.96
N ILE A 581 13.37 -29.87 19.35
CA ILE A 581 14.20 -29.51 20.51
C ILE A 581 13.60 -30.09 21.78
N TYR A 582 12.28 -29.96 21.97
CA TYR A 582 11.58 -30.53 23.13
C TYR A 582 11.75 -32.06 23.20
N PHE A 583 11.56 -32.76 22.08
CA PHE A 583 11.73 -34.21 21.99
C PHE A 583 13.17 -34.61 22.29
N ASN A 584 14.17 -33.89 21.78
CA ASN A 584 15.57 -34.20 22.04
C ASN A 584 15.93 -34.01 23.52
N ASN A 585 15.51 -32.88 24.12
CA ASN A 585 15.76 -32.57 25.53
C ASN A 585 15.10 -33.57 26.49
N ASN A 586 13.98 -34.18 26.08
CA ASN A 586 13.20 -35.13 26.88
C ASN A 586 13.23 -36.57 26.37
N ARG A 587 14.13 -36.92 25.42
CA ARG A 587 14.12 -38.19 24.67
C ARG A 587 14.01 -39.43 25.58
N LYS A 588 14.81 -39.48 26.65
CA LYS A 588 14.80 -40.59 27.64
C LYS A 588 13.48 -40.67 28.42
N LYS A 589 12.97 -39.54 28.91
CA LYS A 589 11.72 -39.46 29.69
C LYS A 589 10.51 -39.85 28.85
N ILE A 590 10.47 -39.38 27.60
CA ILE A 590 9.42 -39.71 26.63
C ILE A 590 9.45 -41.20 26.30
N ALA A 591 10.63 -41.77 26.03
CA ALA A 591 10.79 -43.19 25.73
C ALA A 591 10.31 -44.10 26.89
N ILE A 592 10.72 -43.81 28.12
CA ILE A 592 10.31 -44.58 29.32
C ILE A 592 8.79 -44.52 29.52
N ARG A 593 8.21 -43.32 29.53
CA ARG A 593 6.75 -43.13 29.71
C ARG A 593 5.95 -43.83 28.60
N ARG A 594 6.46 -43.83 27.38
CA ARG A 594 5.83 -44.49 26.24
C ARG A 594 5.90 -46.02 26.34
N LEU A 595 7.01 -46.60 26.78
CA LEU A 595 7.12 -48.04 27.06
C LEU A 595 6.16 -48.50 28.15
N LEU A 596 5.90 -47.64 29.13
CA LEU A 596 4.93 -47.87 30.20
C LEU A 596 3.46 -47.70 29.75
N GLY A 597 3.19 -47.51 28.46
CA GLY A 597 1.83 -47.38 27.92
C GLY A 597 1.09 -46.11 28.35
N THR A 598 1.80 -45.08 28.83
CA THR A 598 1.14 -43.85 29.31
C THR A 598 0.48 -43.08 28.15
N ARG A 599 -0.67 -42.46 28.45
CA ARG A 599 -1.47 -41.70 27.47
C ARG A 599 -0.71 -40.49 26.94
N PHE A 600 -0.99 -40.10 25.69
CA PHE A 600 -0.38 -38.95 25.01
C PHE A 600 -0.44 -37.66 25.84
N THR A 601 -1.61 -37.37 26.42
CA THR A 601 -1.84 -36.18 27.25
C THR A 601 -0.94 -36.14 28.48
N THR A 602 -0.57 -37.29 29.06
CA THR A 602 0.34 -37.37 30.22
C THR A 602 1.81 -37.20 29.82
N ILE A 603 2.16 -37.54 28.59
CA ILE A 603 3.53 -37.38 28.05
C ILE A 603 3.77 -35.92 27.63
N TYR A 604 2.80 -35.31 26.93
CA TYR A 604 2.94 -34.01 26.29
C TYR A 604 2.14 -32.88 26.95
N GLY A 605 1.28 -33.16 27.92
CA GLY A 605 0.45 -32.15 28.60
C GLY A 605 1.21 -30.95 29.16
N PRO A 606 2.35 -31.12 29.86
CA PRO A 606 3.15 -29.98 30.33
C PRO A 606 3.72 -29.12 29.19
N PHE A 607 4.01 -29.74 28.05
CA PHE A 607 4.48 -29.00 26.87
C PHE A 607 3.33 -28.25 26.21
N LEU A 608 2.16 -28.87 26.06
CA LEU A 608 0.94 -28.22 25.56
C LEU A 608 0.49 -27.05 26.46
N ALA A 609 0.65 -27.18 27.78
CA ALA A 609 0.36 -26.09 28.71
C ALA A 609 1.34 -24.92 28.54
N LEU A 610 2.62 -25.23 28.28
CA LEU A 610 3.63 -24.21 28.01
C LEU A 610 3.35 -23.46 26.71
N THR A 611 3.03 -24.19 25.64
CA THR A 611 2.71 -23.60 24.34
C THR A 611 1.45 -22.76 24.43
N PHE A 612 0.43 -23.24 25.14
CA PHE A 612 -0.77 -22.45 25.43
C PHE A 612 -0.44 -21.16 26.19
N ALA A 613 0.43 -21.21 27.21
CA ALA A 613 0.85 -20.02 27.94
C ALA A 613 1.60 -19.01 27.03
N LEU A 614 2.40 -19.50 26.08
CA LEU A 614 3.03 -18.65 25.07
C LEU A 614 2.01 -18.02 24.13
N SER A 615 1.04 -18.79 23.64
CA SER A 615 -0.04 -18.24 22.81
C SER A 615 -0.85 -17.18 23.54
N VAL A 616 -1.07 -17.32 24.85
CA VAL A 616 -1.71 -16.28 25.67
C VAL A 616 -0.85 -15.01 25.75
N LEU A 617 0.46 -15.14 25.92
CA LEU A 617 1.38 -14.00 25.89
C LEU A 617 1.34 -13.28 24.52
N GLU A 618 1.40 -14.04 23.43
CA GLU A 618 1.29 -13.53 22.05
C GLU A 618 -0.04 -12.81 21.83
N ALA A 619 -1.14 -13.41 22.28
CA ALA A 619 -2.48 -12.83 22.22
C ALA A 619 -2.59 -11.49 22.95
N VAL A 620 -1.95 -11.34 24.11
CA VAL A 620 -1.88 -10.07 24.85
C VAL A 620 -1.10 -9.02 24.05
N ILE A 621 0.04 -9.38 23.45
CA ILE A 621 0.84 -8.47 22.62
C ILE A 621 0.03 -8.00 21.40
N VAL A 622 -0.63 -8.92 20.71
CA VAL A 622 -1.48 -8.61 19.54
C VAL A 622 -2.67 -7.74 19.95
N TRP A 623 -3.28 -7.98 21.11
CA TRP A 623 -4.33 -7.13 21.64
C TRP A 623 -3.84 -5.72 21.91
N LEU A 624 -2.63 -5.54 22.46
CA LEU A 624 -2.05 -4.22 22.69
C LEU A 624 -1.87 -3.41 21.39
N ILE A 625 -1.52 -4.08 20.30
CA ILE A 625 -1.32 -3.48 18.97
C ILE A 625 -2.65 -3.19 18.27
N THR A 626 -3.58 -4.16 18.27
CA THR A 626 -4.78 -4.11 17.42
C THR A 626 -6.03 -3.58 18.13
N LYS A 627 -6.08 -3.70 19.46
CA LYS A 627 -7.26 -3.45 20.30
C LYS A 627 -8.51 -4.24 19.89
N ASN A 628 -8.35 -5.31 19.10
CA ASN A 628 -9.47 -6.10 18.57
C ASN A 628 -9.53 -7.49 19.20
N THR A 629 -10.56 -7.74 20.02
CA THR A 629 -10.73 -9.01 20.76
C THR A 629 -11.07 -10.20 19.87
N VAL A 630 -11.72 -9.98 18.72
CA VAL A 630 -12.09 -11.05 17.78
C VAL A 630 -10.84 -11.64 17.13
N ILE A 631 -9.93 -10.77 16.67
CA ILE A 631 -8.66 -11.19 16.05
C ILE A 631 -7.83 -12.01 17.05
N VAL A 632 -7.74 -11.53 18.29
CA VAL A 632 -7.00 -12.18 19.37
C VAL A 632 -7.57 -13.56 19.70
N THR A 633 -8.90 -13.68 19.77
CA THR A 633 -9.57 -14.96 20.06
C THR A 633 -9.38 -15.96 18.92
N ALA A 634 -9.54 -15.51 17.67
CA ALA A 634 -9.32 -16.35 16.50
C ALA A 634 -7.88 -16.88 16.45
N LEU A 635 -6.90 -16.04 16.80
CA LEU A 635 -5.49 -16.41 16.85
C LEU A 635 -5.19 -17.52 17.87
N LEU A 636 -5.69 -17.34 19.10
CA LEU A 636 -5.51 -18.32 20.17
C LEU A 636 -6.00 -19.69 19.74
N ILE A 637 -7.17 -19.75 19.10
CA ILE A 637 -7.77 -21.01 18.64
C ILE A 637 -6.93 -21.61 17.52
N THR A 638 -6.59 -20.85 16.48
CA THR A 638 -5.90 -21.38 15.30
C THR A 638 -4.45 -21.80 15.59
N SER A 639 -3.69 -21.01 16.36
CA SER A 639 -2.31 -21.34 16.75
C SER A 639 -2.27 -22.64 17.57
N ASN A 640 -3.11 -22.76 18.59
CA ASN A 640 -3.13 -23.96 19.45
C ASN A 640 -3.59 -25.23 18.72
N ILE A 641 -4.59 -25.13 17.83
CA ILE A 641 -5.00 -26.27 16.99
C ILE A 641 -3.87 -26.67 16.05
N GLY A 642 -3.23 -25.70 15.39
CA GLY A 642 -2.11 -25.94 14.47
C GLY A 642 -0.93 -26.63 15.15
N GLU A 643 -0.53 -26.13 16.32
CA GLU A 643 0.57 -26.69 17.10
C GLU A 643 0.24 -28.10 17.63
N GLY A 644 -0.99 -28.32 18.11
CA GLY A 644 -1.46 -29.64 18.52
C GLY A 644 -1.39 -30.66 17.38
N LEU A 645 -1.85 -30.29 16.18
CA LEU A 645 -1.79 -31.15 14.99
C LEU A 645 -0.34 -31.47 14.59
N LEU A 646 0.54 -30.46 14.53
CA LEU A 646 1.96 -30.66 14.21
C LEU A 646 2.65 -31.58 15.22
N LEU A 647 2.35 -31.42 16.51
CA LEU A 647 2.89 -32.26 17.56
C LEU A 647 2.46 -33.72 17.40
N VAL A 648 1.18 -33.97 17.06
CA VAL A 648 0.66 -35.32 16.80
C VAL A 648 1.34 -35.95 15.58
N ILE A 649 1.49 -35.20 14.48
CA ILE A 649 2.14 -35.68 13.24
C ILE A 649 3.60 -36.08 13.52
N GLN A 650 4.37 -35.22 14.18
CA GLN A 650 5.78 -35.52 14.47
C GLN A 650 5.94 -36.63 15.50
N ASN A 651 5.02 -36.73 16.46
CA ASN A 651 4.97 -37.83 17.41
C ASN A 651 4.77 -39.19 16.72
N ASN A 652 3.88 -39.26 15.73
CA ASN A 652 3.64 -40.48 14.95
C ASN A 652 4.87 -40.87 14.10
N SER A 653 5.61 -39.90 13.58
CA SER A 653 6.89 -40.15 12.90
C SER A 653 7.95 -40.72 13.85
N LEU A 654 8.00 -40.20 15.09
CA LEU A 654 8.89 -40.71 16.15
C LEU A 654 8.57 -42.16 16.58
N ASN A 655 7.29 -42.57 16.55
CA ASN A 655 6.87 -43.94 16.86
C ASN A 655 7.57 -44.99 16.00
N LYS A 656 7.83 -44.70 14.73
CA LYS A 656 8.51 -45.62 13.81
C LYS A 656 9.99 -45.86 14.15
N HIS A 657 10.55 -45.11 15.11
CA HIS A 657 11.98 -45.13 15.44
C HIS A 657 12.27 -45.32 16.95
N VAL A 658 11.28 -45.71 17.74
CA VAL A 658 11.43 -45.96 19.19
C VAL A 658 12.44 -47.09 19.46
N ALA A 659 12.43 -48.14 18.65
CA ALA A 659 13.35 -49.29 18.79
C ALA A 659 14.84 -48.90 18.61
N LYS A 660 15.17 -47.98 17.68
CA LYS A 660 16.53 -47.47 17.49
C LYS A 660 17.00 -46.60 18.67
N THR A 661 16.07 -45.84 19.22
CA THR A 661 16.33 -44.92 20.35
C THR A 661 16.72 -45.64 21.63
N ILE A 662 16.17 -46.83 21.87
CA ILE A 662 16.48 -47.66 23.04
C ILE A 662 17.87 -48.31 22.92
N LYS A 663 18.32 -48.61 21.70
CA LYS A 663 19.66 -49.18 21.43
C LYS A 663 20.80 -48.16 21.47
N GLY A 664 20.52 -46.87 21.66
CA GLY A 664 21.53 -45.81 21.65
C GLY A 664 22.00 -45.38 20.26
N GLU A 665 21.27 -45.78 19.21
CA GLU A 665 21.48 -45.42 17.80
C GLU A 665 20.73 -44.14 17.38
#